data_AF-A0A135LLP1-F1
#
_entry.id   AF-A0A135LLP1-F1
#
_cell.length_a   1.000
_cell.length_b   1.000
_cell.length_c   1.000
_cell.angle_alpha   90.00
_cell.angle_beta   90.00
_cell.angle_gamma   90.00
#
_symmetry.space_group_name_H-M   'P 1'
#
loop_
_entity.id
_entity.type
_entity.pdbx_description
1 polymer ?
#
loop_
_entity_poly.entity_id
_entity_poly.type
_entity_poly.pdbx_seq_one_letter_code
_entity_poly.pdbx_strand_id
1 'polypeptide(L)'
;MDRAIARAVTEKQPVPEIDFTLHTMEDNTQVSTMERVVKEVQAPALSYPPDDMFWSPEDPSKPNLQYLKQHLYREGRLSEEQALWIIHAGTQVLKAEPNLLEMDAPITVCGDVHGQYYDLMKLFEVGGDPSETRYLFLGDYVDRGYFSIECVLYLWALKIWYPDSLWLLRGNHECRHLTDYFTFKLECKHKYSERLYEACLESFCALPLAAVMNKQFLCIHGGLSPELHTLEDIKAIDRFREPPTHGLMCDILWADPLEEFGQEKTGDFFIHNSVRGCSYFFSYPAACAFLEKNNLLSIIRAHEAQDAGYRMYRKTRTTGFPSVMTIFSAPNYLDVYNNKAAVLKYENNVMNIRQFNCTPHPYWLPNFMDVFTWSLPFVGEKITDMLIAILNTCSKEELEDEAPTPVSPSEQKDAVSSPSMDPESTEFKRRAIKNKILAIGRLSRVFQVLREQSESVTELKTAAGGRLPAGTLMLGAEGIKQAIHNFEDARKVDIQNEHVPPSQEEVIAKSEESRRVALERAEQEAANDAGLATVARRISITYKARDEPVDAKASSRIHFRSTFIHQSAIARIALQTSLHCAPMAPRLRSALTKSLSRQLDSSAVFYCPSCAIWRRSLSTRAHTSRSIDDPDTSRRVTRAQNTIESAPRTFSTSSIITAKSVPPRFKELHAALEGVKDAALEQVNLSRLQFALRGLESETPLIRVAVLGLNDATSARKLVRLLLADPLTPREGWEDILDSYDADSSRGLLIRYGEISQSIPNDLLPTISVPSPILRKGNLEILVSTLGSEPDHAATLHADTFLVPTVTIQTSHSGRHNVVRYPVHRTIVCGRGVDGLLSYSTMIGRADLKNEASSVRGAIELAVADQQSTNERLSVVDVDRASTALDKFRESVHNASDYERGWNGSGVQPLIDWLATSSEAPTGNALNPALVPLVESLVDAADASVIARDAKALQEQTTGVTPEKTRSSLDRAVTSWAERAHSELRSSLDEGLASPRWRGLAWWKLFWRVDDVSMITSEILQRKFLPRAEQEVIWTVGKYQQAGLLEEASSSVDSAKESAMPPWPTQIPDLRTKLLTSTVPSLQALAQSLVLFSVSTTTLTSALSALTYVAIPSAGVYESCTLAAVGLIYSMRRQQKRWDIARDFWEEEVREEGRTSLLETEVALRDIVRNGGKTIEEVSDTRARKSVARARKALEEVKA
;
A
#
# COMPACT_ATOMS: atom_id res chain seq x y z
N MET A 1 1.45 -65.29 -12.08
CA MET A 1 2.12 -64.09 -11.53
C MET A 1 2.42 -64.31 -10.04
N ASP A 2 1.37 -64.57 -9.27
CA ASP A 2 1.20 -65.46 -8.09
C ASP A 2 2.47 -66.00 -7.40
N ARG A 3 3.37 -66.77 -8.07
CA ARG A 3 4.63 -67.23 -7.43
C ARG A 3 5.58 -66.11 -6.99
N ALA A 4 5.49 -64.91 -7.57
CA ALA A 4 6.22 -63.74 -7.11
C ALA A 4 5.54 -63.09 -5.89
N ILE A 5 4.21 -62.97 -5.94
CA ILE A 5 3.37 -62.41 -4.85
C ILE A 5 3.53 -63.27 -3.58
N ALA A 6 3.48 -64.60 -3.73
CA ALA A 6 3.67 -65.55 -2.63
C ALA A 6 5.05 -65.44 -1.95
N ARG A 7 6.10 -64.96 -2.64
CA ARG A 7 7.41 -64.69 -2.03
C ARG A 7 7.43 -63.35 -1.29
N ALA A 8 6.83 -62.31 -1.85
CA ALA A 8 6.74 -61.00 -1.21
C ALA A 8 5.97 -61.05 0.13
N VAL A 9 4.96 -61.94 0.25
CA VAL A 9 4.21 -62.13 1.51
C VAL A 9 5.05 -62.81 2.60
N THR A 10 6.01 -63.69 2.25
CA THR A 10 6.90 -64.34 3.23
C THR A 10 8.09 -63.48 3.69
N GLU A 11 8.41 -62.39 2.99
CA GLU A 11 9.52 -61.48 3.34
C GLU A 11 9.01 -60.12 3.87
N LYS A 12 7.97 -60.13 4.70
CA LYS A 12 7.60 -58.95 5.49
C LYS A 12 8.76 -58.57 6.42
N GLN A 13 9.47 -57.50 6.08
CA GLN A 13 10.37 -56.84 7.02
C GLN A 13 9.58 -56.43 8.29
N PRO A 14 10.18 -56.55 9.49
CA PRO A 14 9.54 -56.06 10.70
C PRO A 14 9.30 -54.56 10.59
N VAL A 15 8.18 -54.09 11.15
CA VAL A 15 7.91 -52.65 11.27
C VAL A 15 9.05 -52.04 12.09
N PRO A 16 9.72 -50.96 11.63
CA PRO A 16 10.78 -50.33 12.39
C PRO A 16 10.23 -49.80 13.72
N GLU A 17 10.89 -50.15 14.81
CA GLU A 17 10.53 -49.70 16.15
C GLU A 17 11.03 -48.25 16.33
N ILE A 18 10.15 -47.29 16.01
CA ILE A 18 10.45 -45.86 16.08
C ILE A 18 10.28 -45.38 17.52
N ASP A 19 11.39 -44.95 18.14
CA ASP A 19 11.37 -44.28 19.43
C ASP A 19 10.95 -42.81 19.27
N PHE A 20 9.68 -42.52 19.59
CA PHE A 20 9.12 -41.16 19.53
C PHE A 20 9.70 -40.19 20.58
N THR A 21 10.52 -40.66 21.52
CA THR A 21 11.23 -39.79 22.49
C THR A 21 12.48 -39.14 21.89
N LEU A 22 12.93 -39.59 20.72
CA LEU A 22 14.08 -39.10 19.98
C LEU A 22 13.68 -38.65 18.57
N HIS A 23 14.15 -37.48 18.15
CA HIS A 23 13.98 -36.96 16.80
C HIS A 23 15.34 -36.73 16.15
N THR A 24 15.50 -37.20 14.91
CA THR A 24 16.70 -36.95 14.12
C THR A 24 16.46 -35.73 13.23
N MET A 25 17.25 -34.68 13.43
CA MET A 25 17.20 -33.42 12.67
C MET A 25 17.82 -33.58 11.27
N GLU A 26 17.64 -32.59 10.41
CA GLU A 26 18.13 -32.59 9.02
C GLU A 26 19.67 -32.67 8.91
N ASP A 27 20.39 -32.24 9.95
CA ASP A 27 21.85 -32.37 10.09
C ASP A 27 22.31 -33.77 10.59
N ASN A 28 21.36 -34.68 10.82
CA ASN A 28 21.51 -36.01 11.43
C ASN A 28 21.81 -36.01 12.94
N THR A 29 21.69 -34.88 13.64
CA THR A 29 21.76 -34.87 15.12
C THR A 29 20.49 -35.45 15.73
N GLN A 30 20.63 -36.18 16.84
CA GLN A 30 19.49 -36.70 17.61
C GLN A 30 19.22 -35.83 18.83
N VAL A 31 17.98 -35.38 18.97
CA VAL A 31 17.50 -34.58 20.11
C VAL A 31 16.31 -35.25 20.77
N SER A 32 16.14 -35.07 22.08
CA SER A 32 14.94 -35.59 22.75
C SER A 32 13.74 -34.68 22.50
N THR A 33 12.58 -35.29 22.21
CA THR A 33 11.30 -34.60 22.06
C THR A 33 10.69 -34.18 23.40
N MET A 34 11.25 -34.64 24.53
CA MET A 34 10.77 -34.33 25.89
C MET A 34 11.55 -33.19 26.56
N GLU A 35 12.66 -32.72 25.97
CA GLU A 35 13.46 -31.61 26.49
C GLU A 35 13.38 -30.38 25.58
N ARG A 36 13.77 -29.21 26.12
CA ARG A 36 13.96 -28.00 25.31
C ARG A 36 15.15 -28.19 24.37
N VAL A 37 14.86 -28.33 23.08
CA VAL A 37 15.84 -28.57 22.01
C VAL A 37 16.84 -27.41 21.89
N VAL A 38 16.37 -26.19 21.66
CA VAL A 38 17.23 -25.00 21.52
C VAL A 38 17.59 -24.46 22.90
N LYS A 39 18.71 -24.94 23.44
CA LYS A 39 19.18 -24.59 24.81
C LYS A 39 19.90 -23.25 24.89
N GLU A 40 20.41 -22.73 23.77
CA GLU A 40 21.18 -21.49 23.69
C GLU A 40 20.33 -20.21 23.81
N VAL A 41 19.13 -20.22 23.22
CA VAL A 41 18.16 -19.11 23.33
C VAL A 41 17.77 -18.95 24.80
N GLN A 42 17.83 -17.74 25.36
CA GLN A 42 17.44 -17.53 26.77
C GLN A 42 15.96 -17.89 26.99
N ALA A 43 15.62 -18.37 28.19
CA ALA A 43 14.22 -18.63 28.57
C ALA A 43 13.61 -17.40 29.26
N PRO A 44 12.32 -17.09 29.02
CA PRO A 44 11.65 -15.95 29.63
C PRO A 44 11.51 -16.11 31.14
N ALA A 45 11.31 -15.00 31.87
CA ALA A 45 11.11 -15.02 33.31
C ALA A 45 9.69 -15.50 33.69
N LEU A 46 9.57 -16.80 33.95
CA LEU A 46 8.30 -17.52 34.19
C LEU A 46 7.53 -17.11 35.47
N SER A 47 8.15 -16.36 36.39
CA SER A 47 7.57 -15.98 37.67
C SER A 47 7.45 -14.46 37.78
N TYR A 48 6.31 -13.98 38.29
CA TYR A 48 6.14 -12.57 38.66
C TYR A 48 7.17 -12.13 39.72
N PRO A 49 7.56 -10.85 39.77
CA PRO A 49 8.41 -10.32 40.82
C PRO A 49 7.75 -10.46 42.19
N PRO A 50 8.46 -10.99 43.21
CA PRO A 50 8.05 -10.79 44.59
C PRO A 50 8.26 -9.31 44.97
N ASP A 51 7.46 -8.80 45.91
CA ASP A 51 7.41 -7.36 46.19
C ASP A 51 8.75 -6.80 46.72
N ASP A 52 9.55 -7.61 47.42
CA ASP A 52 10.89 -7.25 47.90
C ASP A 52 11.92 -7.01 46.78
N MET A 53 11.69 -7.56 45.60
CA MET A 53 12.47 -7.28 44.37
C MET A 53 11.83 -6.19 43.50
N PHE A 54 10.52 -6.00 43.60
CA PHE A 54 9.77 -4.98 42.84
C PHE A 54 9.97 -3.57 43.40
N TRP A 55 9.92 -3.38 44.72
CA TRP A 55 10.17 -2.08 45.35
C TRP A 55 11.66 -1.77 45.40
N SER A 56 12.03 -0.49 45.30
CA SER A 56 13.43 -0.09 45.38
C SER A 56 13.97 -0.18 46.82
N PRO A 57 15.18 -0.71 47.05
CA PRO A 57 15.81 -0.70 48.37
C PRO A 57 16.27 0.72 48.79
N GLU A 58 16.35 1.67 47.86
CA GLU A 58 16.73 3.06 48.13
C GLU A 58 15.53 3.95 48.44
N ASP A 59 14.42 3.76 47.71
CA ASP A 59 13.14 4.45 47.92
C ASP A 59 11.98 3.44 47.83
N PRO A 60 11.54 2.87 48.96
CA PRO A 60 10.45 1.88 48.99
C PRO A 60 9.08 2.41 48.52
N SER A 61 8.95 3.70 48.20
CA SER A 61 7.74 4.24 47.56
C SER A 61 7.77 4.12 46.02
N LYS A 62 8.88 3.66 45.44
CA LYS A 62 9.13 3.61 44.00
C LYS A 62 9.57 2.21 43.52
N PRO A 63 9.35 1.87 42.24
CA PRO A 63 9.74 0.57 41.70
C PRO A 63 11.25 0.50 41.44
N ASN A 64 11.85 -0.67 41.57
CA ASN A 64 13.26 -0.92 41.30
C ASN A 64 13.54 -0.89 39.78
N LEU A 65 14.00 0.24 39.25
CA LEU A 65 14.24 0.44 37.81
C LEU A 65 15.20 -0.58 37.21
N GLN A 66 16.28 -0.93 37.91
CA GLN A 66 17.30 -1.86 37.40
C GLN A 66 16.74 -3.29 37.29
N TYR A 67 16.02 -3.74 38.32
CA TYR A 67 15.36 -5.03 38.30
C TYR A 67 14.23 -5.06 37.25
N LEU A 68 13.38 -4.04 37.20
CA LEU A 68 12.30 -3.89 36.22
C LEU A 68 12.84 -3.97 34.79
N LYS A 69 13.89 -3.19 34.48
CA LYS A 69 14.58 -3.22 33.18
C LYS A 69 15.01 -4.63 32.78
N GLN A 70 15.68 -5.35 33.68
CA GLN A 70 16.20 -6.69 33.43
C GLN A 70 15.10 -7.76 33.36
N HIS A 71 14.00 -7.59 34.10
CA HIS A 71 12.85 -8.50 34.09
C HIS A 71 12.08 -8.39 32.78
N LEU A 72 11.69 -7.17 32.37
CA LEU A 72 10.99 -6.91 31.11
C LEU A 72 11.85 -7.31 29.88
N TYR A 73 13.18 -7.09 29.93
CA TYR A 73 14.13 -7.54 28.88
C TYR A 73 14.23 -9.07 28.77
N ARG A 74 13.73 -9.81 29.76
CA ARG A 74 13.61 -11.28 29.76
C ARG A 74 12.16 -11.73 29.59
N GLU A 75 11.34 -10.89 28.95
CA GLU A 75 9.89 -11.08 28.74
C GLU A 75 9.11 -11.37 30.04
N GLY A 76 9.66 -10.93 31.17
CA GLY A 76 9.09 -11.11 32.49
C GLY A 76 7.90 -10.18 32.71
N ARG A 77 6.76 -10.78 33.03
CA ARG A 77 5.52 -10.04 33.35
C ARG A 77 5.53 -9.62 34.83
N LEU A 78 4.90 -8.50 35.15
CA LEU A 78 4.61 -8.09 36.54
C LEU A 78 3.35 -8.81 37.06
N SER A 79 3.05 -8.71 38.35
CA SER A 79 1.68 -8.97 38.81
C SER A 79 0.72 -7.86 38.34
N GLU A 80 -0.57 -8.15 38.20
CA GLU A 80 -1.55 -7.17 37.70
C GLU A 80 -1.62 -5.91 38.59
N GLU A 81 -1.56 -6.08 39.92
CA GLU A 81 -1.59 -4.94 40.86
C GLU A 81 -0.27 -4.14 40.85
N GLN A 82 0.89 -4.78 40.64
CA GLN A 82 2.17 -4.08 40.44
C GLN A 82 2.15 -3.23 39.15
N ALA A 83 1.61 -3.80 38.05
CA ALA A 83 1.45 -3.09 36.79
C ALA A 83 0.46 -1.91 36.92
N LEU A 84 -0.72 -2.14 37.49
CA LEU A 84 -1.72 -1.10 37.75
C LEU A 84 -1.19 -0.01 38.67
N TRP A 85 -0.40 -0.34 39.69
CA TRP A 85 0.23 0.67 40.55
C TRP A 85 1.16 1.59 39.75
N ILE A 86 2.00 1.06 38.85
CA ILE A 86 2.87 1.88 37.98
C ILE A 86 2.04 2.80 37.09
N ILE A 87 0.99 2.26 36.44
CA ILE A 87 0.12 3.05 35.57
C ILE A 87 -0.55 4.16 36.38
N HIS A 88 -1.26 3.83 37.47
CA HIS A 88 -1.98 4.81 38.27
C HIS A 88 -1.06 5.87 38.92
N ALA A 89 0.13 5.49 39.40
CA ALA A 89 1.09 6.45 39.96
C ALA A 89 1.61 7.41 38.89
N GLY A 90 1.95 6.90 37.70
CA GLY A 90 2.29 7.73 36.54
C GLY A 90 1.14 8.66 36.11
N THR A 91 -0.10 8.16 36.10
CA THR A 91 -1.31 8.97 35.83
C THR A 91 -1.43 10.16 36.77
N GLN A 92 -1.11 10.02 38.07
CA GLN A 92 -1.20 11.17 39.00
C GLN A 92 -0.14 12.23 38.70
N VAL A 93 1.07 11.85 38.31
CA VAL A 93 2.10 12.80 37.87
C VAL A 93 1.65 13.51 36.59
N LEU A 94 1.25 12.76 35.56
CA LEU A 94 0.82 13.31 34.27
C LEU A 94 -0.42 14.23 34.40
N LYS A 95 -1.36 13.92 35.31
CA LYS A 95 -2.54 14.77 35.58
C LYS A 95 -2.18 16.11 36.23
N ALA A 96 -1.06 16.20 36.93
CA ALA A 96 -0.59 17.46 37.52
C ALA A 96 0.10 18.38 36.50
N GLU A 97 0.52 17.86 35.35
CA GLU A 97 1.24 18.62 34.32
C GLU A 97 0.29 19.47 33.43
N PRO A 98 0.74 20.63 32.93
CA PRO A 98 -0.01 21.45 31.96
C PRO A 98 -0.06 20.79 30.57
N ASN A 99 -0.99 21.25 29.71
CA ASN A 99 -1.07 20.76 28.31
C ASN A 99 0.18 21.08 27.49
N LEU A 100 0.76 22.24 27.78
CA LEU A 100 1.98 22.76 27.18
C LEU A 100 3.04 22.80 28.29
N LEU A 101 3.97 21.85 28.26
CA LEU A 101 5.12 21.82 29.17
C LEU A 101 6.09 22.97 28.82
N GLU A 102 6.90 23.41 29.78
CA GLU A 102 8.02 24.33 29.53
C GLU A 102 9.27 23.74 30.19
N MET A 103 10.35 23.49 29.42
CA MET A 103 11.59 22.95 29.97
C MET A 103 12.86 23.50 29.30
N ASP A 104 13.88 23.76 30.12
CA ASP A 104 15.19 24.24 29.67
C ASP A 104 16.13 23.10 29.23
N ALA A 105 17.11 23.45 28.39
CA ALA A 105 18.21 22.59 27.96
C ALA A 105 19.27 22.39 29.08
N PRO A 106 20.15 21.36 29.02
CA PRO A 106 20.26 20.33 27.99
C PRO A 106 19.11 19.32 28.02
N ILE A 107 18.81 18.68 26.89
CA ILE A 107 17.75 17.67 26.78
C ILE A 107 17.95 16.74 25.57
N THR A 108 17.52 15.48 25.72
CA THR A 108 17.38 14.50 24.64
C THR A 108 15.92 14.41 24.23
N VAL A 109 15.60 14.69 22.95
CA VAL A 109 14.24 14.58 22.39
C VAL A 109 14.14 13.32 21.54
N CYS A 110 13.06 12.57 21.73
CA CYS A 110 12.79 11.25 21.16
C CYS A 110 11.43 11.24 20.44
N GLY A 111 11.37 10.63 19.27
CA GLY A 111 10.12 10.40 18.54
C GLY A 111 9.51 9.04 18.87
N ASP A 112 8.71 8.57 17.93
CA ASP A 112 7.90 7.33 17.99
C ASP A 112 8.73 6.11 18.42
N VAL A 113 8.13 5.23 19.23
CA VAL A 113 8.76 4.03 19.82
C VAL A 113 8.01 2.74 19.45
N HIS A 114 6.69 2.80 19.22
CA HIS A 114 5.85 1.71 18.70
C HIS A 114 6.16 0.32 19.29
N GLY A 115 6.19 0.20 20.61
CA GLY A 115 6.41 -1.07 21.30
C GLY A 115 7.75 -1.76 21.05
N GLN A 116 8.77 -1.08 20.50
CA GLN A 116 10.11 -1.63 20.30
C GLN A 116 10.97 -1.50 21.59
N TYR A 117 10.58 -2.21 22.65
CA TYR A 117 11.23 -2.13 23.99
C TYR A 117 12.75 -2.36 23.97
N TYR A 118 13.23 -3.27 23.13
CA TYR A 118 14.66 -3.59 23.02
C TYR A 118 15.46 -2.42 22.42
N ASP A 119 14.86 -1.70 21.47
CA ASP A 119 15.43 -0.47 20.92
C ASP A 119 15.26 0.74 21.84
N LEU A 120 14.21 0.77 22.65
CA LEU A 120 14.09 1.74 23.75
C LEU A 120 15.25 1.58 24.76
N MET A 121 15.74 0.35 24.99
CA MET A 121 16.97 0.16 25.81
C MET A 121 18.21 0.76 25.12
N LYS A 122 18.31 0.64 23.79
CA LYS A 122 19.40 1.21 23.00
C LYS A 122 19.32 2.74 22.91
N LEU A 123 18.10 3.29 22.86
CA LEU A 123 17.80 4.72 22.91
C LEU A 123 18.33 5.35 24.21
N PHE A 124 18.19 4.69 25.35
CA PHE A 124 18.80 5.14 26.61
C PHE A 124 20.33 5.02 26.62
N GLU A 125 20.90 3.96 26.05
CA GLU A 125 22.36 3.83 25.91
C GLU A 125 22.99 4.95 25.05
N VAL A 126 22.29 5.35 23.98
CA VAL A 126 22.75 6.36 23.01
C VAL A 126 22.40 7.79 23.42
N GLY A 127 21.27 7.97 24.11
CA GLY A 127 20.79 9.27 24.58
C GLY A 127 21.38 9.69 25.93
N GLY A 128 21.72 8.75 26.82
CA GLY A 128 22.24 8.99 28.17
C GLY A 128 21.34 8.40 29.25
N ASP A 129 21.88 8.17 30.45
CA ASP A 129 21.08 7.61 31.55
C ASP A 129 20.04 8.63 32.06
N PRO A 130 18.74 8.28 32.21
CA PRO A 130 17.70 9.19 32.72
C PRO A 130 17.95 9.77 34.11
N SER A 131 18.82 9.15 34.92
CA SER A 131 19.23 9.70 36.22
C SER A 131 20.07 10.98 36.11
N GLU A 132 20.82 11.14 35.00
CA GLU A 132 21.68 12.30 34.73
C GLU A 132 21.19 13.13 33.53
N THR A 133 20.34 12.57 32.67
CA THR A 133 19.95 13.13 31.36
C THR A 133 18.47 13.51 31.34
N ARG A 134 18.17 14.74 30.92
CA ARG A 134 16.78 15.20 30.69
C ARG A 134 16.23 14.64 29.38
N TYR A 135 14.97 14.21 29.38
CA TYR A 135 14.31 13.50 28.27
C TYR A 135 12.93 14.09 27.94
N LEU A 136 12.62 14.18 26.64
CA LEU A 136 11.29 14.50 26.13
C LEU A 136 10.91 13.51 25.02
N PHE A 137 9.92 12.67 25.27
CA PHE A 137 9.31 11.81 24.24
C PHE A 137 8.09 12.51 23.63
N LEU A 138 7.92 12.40 22.31
CA LEU A 138 6.91 13.14 21.56
C LEU A 138 5.57 12.39 21.40
N GLY A 139 5.55 11.06 21.55
CA GLY A 139 4.34 10.24 21.46
C GLY A 139 4.62 8.82 20.96
N ASP A 140 3.55 8.08 20.68
CA ASP A 140 3.52 6.77 20.03
C ASP A 140 4.44 5.74 20.68
N TYR A 141 4.12 5.44 21.94
CA TYR A 141 4.77 4.40 22.75
C TYR A 141 4.32 2.99 22.38
N VAL A 142 3.11 2.88 21.80
CA VAL A 142 2.35 1.64 21.65
C VAL A 142 1.97 1.30 20.21
N ASP A 143 1.34 0.13 20.06
CA ASP A 143 0.96 -0.53 18.81
C ASP A 143 2.15 -0.87 17.91
N ARG A 144 1.83 -1.61 16.84
CA ARG A 144 2.74 -2.05 15.77
C ARG A 144 3.77 -3.09 16.26
N GLY A 145 4.63 -2.73 17.20
CA GLY A 145 5.53 -3.65 17.90
C GLY A 145 4.86 -4.39 19.07
N TYR A 146 5.38 -5.58 19.39
CA TYR A 146 4.78 -6.51 20.36
C TYR A 146 5.30 -6.38 21.82
N PHE A 147 5.99 -5.28 22.16
CA PHE A 147 6.42 -4.98 23.53
C PHE A 147 5.95 -3.59 24.01
N SER A 148 4.74 -3.22 23.60
CA SER A 148 4.11 -1.93 23.93
C SER A 148 3.86 -1.76 25.43
N ILE A 149 3.44 -2.81 26.16
CA ILE A 149 3.19 -2.71 27.59
C ILE A 149 4.49 -2.64 28.40
N GLU A 150 5.56 -3.27 27.94
CA GLU A 150 6.90 -3.13 28.52
C GLU A 150 7.45 -1.70 28.33
N CYS A 151 7.25 -1.10 27.15
CA CYS A 151 7.54 0.33 26.91
C CYS A 151 6.78 1.25 27.88
N VAL A 152 5.45 1.09 27.97
CA VAL A 152 4.60 1.91 28.85
C VAL A 152 4.99 1.72 30.32
N LEU A 153 5.08 0.48 30.83
CA LEU A 153 5.44 0.22 32.23
C LEU A 153 6.82 0.78 32.59
N TYR A 154 7.80 0.68 31.69
CA TYR A 154 9.15 1.21 31.97
C TYR A 154 9.21 2.74 31.88
N LEU A 155 8.57 3.37 30.89
CA LEU A 155 8.51 4.83 30.78
C LEU A 155 7.71 5.48 31.91
N TRP A 156 6.64 4.84 32.38
CA TRP A 156 5.87 5.30 33.53
C TRP A 156 6.66 5.14 34.84
N ALA A 157 7.37 4.03 35.02
CA ALA A 157 8.29 3.86 36.14
C ALA A 157 9.38 4.94 36.14
N LEU A 158 9.96 5.26 34.98
CA LEU A 158 10.90 6.38 34.85
C LEU A 158 10.24 7.74 35.16
N LYS A 159 9.00 8.00 34.73
CA LYS A 159 8.28 9.26 35.04
C LYS A 159 7.97 9.42 36.55
N ILE A 160 7.75 8.32 37.27
CA ILE A 160 7.61 8.30 38.74
C ILE A 160 8.94 8.60 39.45
N TRP A 161 10.06 8.13 38.89
CA TRP A 161 11.39 8.43 39.42
C TRP A 161 11.86 9.85 39.13
N TYR A 162 11.62 10.33 37.91
CA TYR A 162 12.23 11.51 37.29
C TYR A 162 11.18 12.52 36.78
N PRO A 163 10.21 12.96 37.61
CA PRO A 163 9.09 13.79 37.16
C PRO A 163 9.52 15.14 36.56
N ASP A 164 10.61 15.74 37.07
CA ASP A 164 11.12 17.06 36.69
C ASP A 164 12.28 17.01 35.67
N SER A 165 12.59 15.83 35.13
CA SER A 165 13.63 15.64 34.10
C SER A 165 13.23 14.72 32.94
N LEU A 166 12.20 13.88 33.07
CA LEU A 166 11.66 13.08 31.98
C LEU A 166 10.20 13.45 31.69
N TRP A 167 9.89 13.74 30.43
CA TRP A 167 8.56 14.14 29.96
C TRP A 167 8.07 13.24 28.83
N LEU A 168 6.76 12.99 28.86
CA LEU A 168 6.03 12.15 27.90
C LEU A 168 4.90 13.00 27.32
N LEU A 169 4.93 13.27 26.01
CA LEU A 169 3.77 13.83 25.30
C LEU A 169 2.84 12.71 24.81
N ARG A 170 1.64 13.10 24.36
CA ARG A 170 0.67 12.21 23.71
C ARG A 170 0.93 12.17 22.20
N GLY A 171 1.02 10.98 21.63
CA GLY A 171 0.93 10.74 20.19
C GLY A 171 -0.49 10.42 19.72
N ASN A 172 -0.64 10.00 18.48
CA ASN A 172 -1.95 9.58 17.95
C ASN A 172 -2.33 8.16 18.39
N HIS A 173 -1.35 7.28 18.64
CA HIS A 173 -1.60 5.91 19.12
C HIS A 173 -2.03 5.85 20.59
N GLU A 174 -1.79 6.90 21.40
CA GLU A 174 -2.29 6.97 22.79
C GLU A 174 -3.80 7.31 22.85
N CYS A 175 -4.63 6.52 22.17
CA CYS A 175 -6.10 6.59 22.22
C CYS A 175 -6.75 5.22 22.01
N ARG A 176 -8.00 5.08 22.46
CA ARG A 176 -8.77 3.82 22.33
C ARG A 176 -9.00 3.40 20.88
N HIS A 177 -9.14 4.36 19.97
CA HIS A 177 -9.51 4.07 18.58
C HIS A 177 -8.42 3.31 17.82
N LEU A 178 -7.16 3.67 18.02
CA LEU A 178 -6.03 2.99 17.38
C LEU A 178 -5.67 1.69 18.11
N THR A 179 -5.60 1.73 19.44
CA THR A 179 -5.19 0.57 20.24
C THR A 179 -6.19 -0.59 20.27
N ASP A 180 -7.46 -0.36 19.93
CA ASP A 180 -8.50 -1.38 19.71
C ASP A 180 -8.45 -1.98 18.30
N TYR A 181 -7.99 -1.20 17.31
CA TYR A 181 -7.85 -1.63 15.91
C TYR A 181 -6.53 -2.37 15.63
N PHE A 182 -5.44 -1.91 16.25
CA PHE A 182 -4.12 -2.53 16.18
C PHE A 182 -3.92 -3.55 17.31
N THR A 183 -2.79 -3.50 18.02
CA THR A 183 -2.27 -4.64 18.77
C THR A 183 -2.22 -4.41 20.28
N PHE A 184 -2.20 -3.17 20.77
CA PHE A 184 -1.98 -2.89 22.19
C PHE A 184 -3.10 -3.40 23.11
N LYS A 185 -4.37 -3.33 22.70
CA LYS A 185 -5.47 -3.93 23.49
C LYS A 185 -5.34 -5.45 23.58
N LEU A 186 -4.97 -6.10 22.48
CA LEU A 186 -4.76 -7.55 22.44
C LEU A 186 -3.53 -7.96 23.25
N GLU A 187 -2.45 -7.17 23.17
CA GLU A 187 -1.25 -7.31 23.99
C GLU A 187 -1.59 -7.25 25.48
N CYS A 188 -2.34 -6.22 25.91
CA CYS A 188 -2.78 -6.10 27.30
C CYS A 188 -3.60 -7.31 27.75
N LYS A 189 -4.52 -7.81 26.90
CA LYS A 189 -5.38 -8.97 27.20
C LYS A 189 -4.64 -10.32 27.16
N HIS A 190 -3.54 -10.43 26.41
CA HIS A 190 -2.67 -11.61 26.38
C HIS A 190 -1.65 -11.61 27.53
N LYS A 191 -1.06 -10.45 27.84
CA LYS A 191 0.00 -10.30 28.85
C LYS A 191 -0.54 -10.13 30.26
N TYR A 192 -1.62 -9.37 30.44
CA TYR A 192 -2.19 -8.96 31.72
C TYR A 192 -3.73 -9.11 31.73
N SER A 193 -4.47 -8.00 31.59
CA SER A 193 -5.94 -7.97 31.65
C SER A 193 -6.50 -6.78 30.86
N GLU A 194 -7.81 -6.81 30.58
CA GLU A 194 -8.55 -5.66 30.03
C GLU A 194 -8.70 -4.52 31.05
N ARG A 195 -8.56 -4.81 32.36
CA ARG A 195 -8.51 -3.79 33.43
C ARG A 195 -7.23 -2.95 33.36
N LEU A 196 -6.08 -3.57 33.04
CA LEU A 196 -4.84 -2.82 32.81
C LEU A 196 -4.94 -1.94 31.56
N TYR A 197 -5.55 -2.44 30.48
CA TYR A 197 -5.79 -1.65 29.26
C TYR A 197 -6.62 -0.38 29.54
N GLU A 198 -7.74 -0.50 30.25
CA GLU A 198 -8.58 0.67 30.60
C GLU A 198 -7.83 1.67 31.50
N ALA A 199 -6.97 1.20 32.41
CA ALA A 199 -6.10 2.06 33.21
C ALA A 199 -5.03 2.79 32.35
N CYS A 200 -4.46 2.12 31.35
CA CYS A 200 -3.57 2.75 30.38
C CYS A 200 -4.28 3.85 29.59
N LEU A 201 -5.52 3.62 29.13
CA LEU A 201 -6.32 4.64 28.43
C LEU A 201 -6.63 5.87 29.31
N GLU A 202 -6.94 5.67 30.60
CA GLU A 202 -7.09 6.78 31.54
C GLU A 202 -5.77 7.58 31.69
N SER A 203 -4.63 6.89 31.70
CA SER A 203 -3.32 7.54 31.73
C SER A 203 -2.97 8.25 30.42
N PHE A 204 -3.36 7.71 29.28
CA PHE A 204 -3.14 8.32 27.96
C PHE A 204 -3.91 9.63 27.83
N CYS A 205 -5.11 9.69 28.42
CA CYS A 205 -5.87 10.94 28.55
C CYS A 205 -5.19 11.98 29.47
N ALA A 206 -4.23 11.58 30.30
CA ALA A 206 -3.48 12.51 31.15
C ALA A 206 -2.24 13.11 30.48
N LEU A 207 -1.70 12.49 29.43
CA LEU A 207 -0.47 12.93 28.75
C LEU A 207 -0.61 14.38 28.21
N PRO A 208 0.36 15.28 28.50
CA PRO A 208 0.47 16.58 27.84
C PRO A 208 0.50 16.50 26.31
N LEU A 209 0.05 17.57 25.63
CA LEU A 209 -0.11 17.59 24.17
C LEU A 209 1.07 18.25 23.45
N ALA A 210 1.85 19.07 24.15
CA ALA A 210 2.94 19.84 23.59
C ALA A 210 3.98 20.22 24.66
N ALA A 211 5.15 20.68 24.21
CA ALA A 211 6.15 21.33 25.05
C ALA A 211 6.82 22.51 24.36
N VAL A 212 7.26 23.50 25.14
CA VAL A 212 8.17 24.56 24.72
C VAL A 212 9.56 24.27 25.29
N MET A 213 10.45 23.79 24.43
CA MET A 213 11.82 23.45 24.82
C MET A 213 12.74 24.66 24.62
N ASN A 214 13.52 24.99 25.66
CA ASN A 214 14.47 26.11 25.73
C ASN A 214 13.90 27.48 25.33
N LYS A 215 12.58 27.68 25.43
CA LYS A 215 11.85 28.88 24.95
C LYS A 215 12.09 29.21 23.48
N GLN A 216 12.42 28.18 22.69
CA GLN A 216 12.84 28.29 21.28
C GLN A 216 12.13 27.29 20.37
N PHE A 217 11.73 26.13 20.88
CA PHE A 217 11.21 25.03 20.08
C PHE A 217 9.80 24.65 20.54
N LEU A 218 8.83 24.61 19.63
CA LEU A 218 7.57 23.89 19.89
C LEU A 218 7.80 22.41 19.59
N CYS A 219 7.59 21.57 20.59
CA CYS A 219 7.64 20.11 20.49
C CYS A 219 6.21 19.58 20.56
N ILE A 220 5.81 18.79 19.56
CA ILE A 220 4.47 18.19 19.39
C ILE A 220 4.61 16.84 18.67
N HIS A 221 3.57 16.01 18.62
CA HIS A 221 3.63 14.76 17.88
C HIS A 221 3.47 14.94 16.37
N GLY A 222 2.28 15.40 15.96
CA GLY A 222 1.89 15.64 14.57
C GLY A 222 2.38 16.99 14.07
N GLY A 223 1.54 18.03 14.14
CA GLY A 223 1.82 19.27 13.42
C GLY A 223 0.93 20.46 13.75
N LEU A 224 0.90 21.43 12.83
CA LEU A 224 0.11 22.65 13.00
C LEU A 224 -1.35 22.46 12.57
N SER A 225 -2.26 23.12 13.29
CA SER A 225 -3.68 23.23 12.97
C SER A 225 -4.01 24.58 12.31
N PRO A 226 -5.03 24.68 11.44
CA PRO A 226 -5.64 25.97 11.11
C PRO A 226 -6.23 26.71 12.33
N GLU A 227 -6.55 26.00 13.43
CA GLU A 227 -7.00 26.58 14.70
C GLU A 227 -5.83 26.97 15.63
N LEU A 228 -4.59 26.55 15.33
CA LEU A 228 -3.42 26.85 16.14
C LEU A 228 -2.84 28.20 15.74
N HIS A 229 -3.02 29.20 16.58
CA HIS A 229 -2.64 30.58 16.29
C HIS A 229 -1.54 31.11 17.22
N THR A 230 -1.48 30.60 18.44
CA THR A 230 -0.63 30.99 19.55
C THR A 230 -0.41 29.83 20.51
N LEU A 231 0.62 29.91 21.36
CA LEU A 231 0.84 28.92 22.42
C LEU A 231 -0.29 28.86 23.48
N GLU A 232 -1.07 29.92 23.63
CA GLU A 232 -2.21 29.96 24.57
C GLU A 232 -3.38 29.08 24.10
N ASP A 233 -3.55 28.89 22.78
CA ASP A 233 -4.60 28.04 22.22
C ASP A 233 -4.42 26.57 22.66
N ILE A 234 -3.18 26.11 22.81
CA ILE A 234 -2.83 24.78 23.33
C ILE A 234 -3.16 24.67 24.84
N LYS A 235 -2.91 25.75 25.60
CA LYS A 235 -3.22 25.81 27.05
C LYS A 235 -4.72 25.79 27.33
N ALA A 236 -5.55 26.22 26.38
CA ALA A 236 -7.01 26.25 26.50
C ALA A 236 -7.72 24.91 26.21
N ILE A 237 -7.01 23.89 25.69
CA ILE A 237 -7.60 22.58 25.34
C ILE A 237 -8.01 21.81 26.61
N ASP A 238 -9.21 21.23 26.65
CA ASP A 238 -9.45 20.08 27.54
C ASP A 238 -8.87 18.82 26.91
N ARG A 239 -7.79 18.29 27.51
CA ARG A 239 -7.07 17.10 27.03
C ARG A 239 -7.52 15.79 27.66
N PHE A 240 -8.30 15.83 28.75
CA PHE A 240 -8.60 14.68 29.62
C PHE A 240 -9.72 13.78 29.07
N ARG A 241 -9.56 13.38 27.80
CA ARG A 241 -10.55 12.70 26.97
C ARG A 241 -9.88 11.97 25.81
N GLU A 242 -10.62 11.14 25.10
CA GLU A 242 -10.18 10.63 23.79
C GLU A 242 -10.01 11.79 22.79
N PRO A 243 -9.04 11.71 21.86
CA PRO A 243 -8.90 12.71 20.80
C PRO A 243 -10.17 12.80 19.95
N PRO A 244 -10.57 14.00 19.51
CA PRO A 244 -11.69 14.15 18.59
C PRO A 244 -11.26 13.76 17.17
N THR A 245 -12.20 13.47 16.28
CA THR A 245 -11.88 13.22 14.86
C THR A 245 -11.48 14.48 14.08
N HIS A 246 -11.65 15.67 14.66
CA HIS A 246 -11.43 16.97 14.02
C HIS A 246 -11.15 18.08 15.05
N GLY A 247 -10.58 19.20 14.60
CA GLY A 247 -10.22 20.36 15.41
C GLY A 247 -8.85 20.24 16.10
N LEU A 248 -8.42 21.30 16.77
CA LEU A 248 -7.05 21.51 17.27
C LEU A 248 -6.38 20.31 17.96
N MET A 249 -7.09 19.56 18.81
CA MET A 249 -6.54 18.39 19.51
C MET A 249 -6.32 17.18 18.59
N CYS A 250 -7.08 17.04 17.50
CA CYS A 250 -6.77 16.07 16.45
C CYS A 250 -5.50 16.49 15.72
N ASP A 251 -5.43 17.76 15.31
CA ASP A 251 -4.38 18.28 14.44
C ASP A 251 -2.98 18.28 15.08
N ILE A 252 -2.89 18.58 16.39
CA ILE A 252 -1.61 18.48 17.13
C ILE A 252 -1.04 17.05 17.10
N LEU A 253 -1.89 16.03 16.92
CA LEU A 253 -1.52 14.61 16.89
C LEU A 253 -1.39 14.04 15.46
N TRP A 254 -2.13 14.57 14.48
CA TRP A 254 -2.28 13.98 13.14
C TRP A 254 -1.84 14.85 11.95
N ALA A 255 -1.46 16.13 12.17
CA ALA A 255 -1.04 16.99 11.06
C ALA A 255 0.38 16.66 10.58
N ASP A 256 0.56 16.63 9.25
CA ASP A 256 1.84 16.34 8.59
C ASP A 256 2.35 17.55 7.78
N PRO A 257 3.66 17.70 7.55
CA PRO A 257 4.17 18.68 6.60
C PRO A 257 3.87 18.28 5.13
N LEU A 258 3.80 19.27 4.24
CA LEU A 258 3.95 19.13 2.77
C LEU A 258 4.93 18.00 2.36
N GLU A 259 4.56 17.10 1.44
CA GLU A 259 5.57 16.25 0.78
C GLU A 259 6.59 17.14 0.04
N GLU A 260 6.10 18.13 -0.72
CA GLU A 260 6.87 19.24 -1.32
C GLU A 260 7.16 20.40 -0.33
N PHE A 261 7.21 20.17 0.99
CA PHE A 261 7.35 21.25 1.99
C PHE A 261 8.58 22.13 1.73
N GLY A 262 8.36 23.43 1.60
CA GLY A 262 9.35 24.42 1.21
C GLY A 262 9.61 24.53 -0.30
N GLN A 263 8.89 23.81 -1.15
CA GLN A 263 8.92 23.92 -2.62
C GLN A 263 7.50 24.05 -3.22
N GLU A 264 6.54 24.50 -2.41
CA GLU A 264 5.12 24.50 -2.73
C GLU A 264 4.77 25.37 -3.96
N LYS A 265 3.87 24.85 -4.79
CA LYS A 265 3.37 25.55 -6.00
C LYS A 265 2.16 26.44 -5.72
N THR A 266 1.40 26.16 -4.66
CA THR A 266 0.28 26.98 -4.19
C THR A 266 0.65 27.75 -2.91
N GLY A 267 -0.13 28.79 -2.58
CA GLY A 267 0.10 29.64 -1.42
C GLY A 267 -0.65 29.22 -0.16
N ASP A 268 -1.27 28.03 -0.18
CA ASP A 268 -2.19 27.58 0.86
C ASP A 268 -1.45 27.18 2.14
N PHE A 269 -2.02 27.53 3.30
CA PHE A 269 -1.40 27.24 4.60
C PHE A 269 -1.68 25.81 5.07
N PHE A 270 -2.90 25.32 4.80
CA PHE A 270 -3.38 24.01 5.21
C PHE A 270 -4.18 23.38 4.07
N ILE A 271 -3.93 22.10 3.80
CA ILE A 271 -4.63 21.26 2.82
C ILE A 271 -5.10 19.99 3.55
N HIS A 272 -6.23 19.38 3.21
CA HIS A 272 -6.69 18.15 3.87
C HIS A 272 -5.64 17.03 3.76
N ASN A 273 -5.33 16.33 4.87
CA ASN A 273 -4.36 15.24 4.86
C ASN A 273 -4.99 13.96 4.28
N SER A 274 -4.70 13.69 3.00
CA SER A 274 -5.20 12.51 2.28
C SER A 274 -4.49 11.20 2.63
N VAL A 275 -3.36 11.25 3.35
CA VAL A 275 -2.67 10.04 3.84
C VAL A 275 -3.28 9.59 5.15
N ARG A 276 -3.51 10.52 6.09
CA ARG A 276 -4.11 10.20 7.40
C ARG A 276 -5.64 10.06 7.37
N GLY A 277 -6.31 10.59 6.35
CA GLY A 277 -7.78 10.59 6.24
C GLY A 277 -8.50 11.56 7.17
N CYS A 278 -7.76 12.27 8.02
CA CYS A 278 -8.22 13.30 8.94
C CYS A 278 -7.10 14.34 9.12
N SER A 279 -7.40 15.50 9.72
CA SER A 279 -6.45 16.60 9.88
C SER A 279 -5.90 17.16 8.55
N TYR A 280 -4.77 17.85 8.61
CA TYR A 280 -4.24 18.71 7.56
C TYR A 280 -2.76 18.47 7.28
N PHE A 281 -2.39 18.56 6.01
CA PHE A 281 -1.04 18.90 5.61
C PHE A 281 -0.79 20.41 5.82
N PHE A 282 0.28 20.78 6.52
CA PHE A 282 0.67 22.18 6.71
C PHE A 282 1.91 22.55 5.86
N SER A 283 1.94 23.79 5.36
CA SER A 283 2.98 24.26 4.44
C SER A 283 4.09 25.07 5.12
N TYR A 284 5.22 25.25 4.43
CA TYR A 284 6.34 26.09 4.90
C TYR A 284 5.94 27.55 5.19
N PRO A 285 5.07 28.20 4.38
CA PRO A 285 4.44 29.47 4.76
C PRO A 285 3.71 29.43 6.10
N ALA A 286 2.90 28.40 6.38
CA ALA A 286 2.17 28.27 7.64
C ALA A 286 3.13 28.10 8.83
N ALA A 287 4.14 27.23 8.69
CA ALA A 287 5.18 27.04 9.69
C ALA A 287 5.94 28.33 10.00
N CYS A 288 6.36 29.09 8.96
CA CYS A 288 7.05 30.36 9.15
C CYS A 288 6.16 31.41 9.84
N ALA A 289 4.89 31.53 9.44
CA ALA A 289 3.95 32.46 10.06
C ALA A 289 3.67 32.14 11.54
N PHE A 290 3.55 30.86 11.89
CA PHE A 290 3.40 30.44 13.29
C PHE A 290 4.66 30.73 14.13
N LEU A 291 5.85 30.40 13.60
CA LEU A 291 7.13 30.64 14.28
C LEU A 291 7.39 32.12 14.53
N GLU A 292 7.20 32.97 13.51
CA GLU A 292 7.38 34.43 13.62
C GLU A 292 6.40 35.04 14.63
N LYS A 293 5.12 34.64 14.58
CA LYS A 293 4.08 35.12 15.50
C LYS A 293 4.31 34.74 16.97
N ASN A 294 4.93 33.58 17.22
CA ASN A 294 5.20 33.08 18.57
C ASN A 294 6.64 33.30 19.05
N ASN A 295 7.48 33.98 18.26
CA ASN A 295 8.91 34.19 18.53
C ASN A 295 9.67 32.86 18.80
N LEU A 296 9.38 31.84 17.98
CA LEU A 296 10.01 30.52 18.05
C LEU A 296 11.00 30.30 16.90
N LEU A 297 11.94 29.39 17.10
CA LEU A 297 13.04 29.08 16.19
C LEU A 297 12.71 27.92 15.22
N SER A 298 12.02 26.88 15.70
CA SER A 298 11.64 25.70 14.92
C SER A 298 10.52 24.89 15.59
N ILE A 299 9.89 24.00 14.82
CA ILE A 299 8.96 22.97 15.31
C ILE A 299 9.68 21.61 15.29
N ILE A 300 9.63 20.88 16.40
CA ILE A 300 10.14 19.51 16.53
C ILE A 300 8.94 18.57 16.62
N ARG A 301 8.91 17.55 15.78
CA ARG A 301 7.79 16.61 15.68
C ARG A 301 8.23 15.18 15.35
N ALA A 302 7.32 14.22 15.41
CA ALA A 302 7.61 12.80 15.18
C ALA A 302 6.69 12.23 14.08
N HIS A 303 5.86 11.22 14.36
CA HIS A 303 4.68 10.76 13.59
C HIS A 303 4.90 10.25 12.13
N GLU A 304 6.04 10.53 11.48
CA GLU A 304 6.39 9.98 10.17
C GLU A 304 7.73 9.24 10.23
N ALA A 305 7.71 7.94 9.91
CA ALA A 305 8.92 7.15 9.71
C ALA A 305 9.90 7.82 8.74
N GLN A 306 11.20 7.80 9.07
CA GLN A 306 12.28 8.34 8.23
C GLN A 306 13.42 7.32 8.12
N ASP A 307 13.94 7.07 6.90
CA ASP A 307 15.10 6.19 6.66
C ASP A 307 16.32 6.54 7.54
N ALA A 308 16.60 7.83 7.68
CA ALA A 308 17.69 8.35 8.49
C ALA A 308 17.35 8.48 10.00
N GLY A 309 16.15 8.12 10.44
CA GLY A 309 15.63 8.39 11.79
C GLY A 309 15.33 9.87 12.07
N TYR A 310 15.54 10.76 11.10
CA TYR A 310 15.20 12.18 11.20
C TYR A 310 15.05 12.83 9.81
N ARG A 311 14.38 13.98 9.74
CA ARG A 311 14.31 14.84 8.55
C ARG A 311 14.35 16.32 8.93
N MET A 312 15.29 17.03 8.32
CA MET A 312 15.46 18.49 8.49
C MET A 312 14.82 19.22 7.31
N TYR A 313 13.78 20.00 7.57
CA TYR A 313 13.01 20.67 6.53
C TYR A 313 13.60 22.05 6.18
N ARG A 314 12.98 22.75 5.21
CA ARG A 314 13.47 24.03 4.68
C ARG A 314 13.75 25.04 5.81
N LYS A 315 14.91 25.69 5.73
CA LYS A 315 15.34 26.72 6.68
C LYS A 315 14.46 27.98 6.60
N THR A 316 14.19 28.62 7.73
CA THR A 316 13.53 29.93 7.78
C THR A 316 14.39 30.98 7.06
N ARG A 317 13.76 32.05 6.57
CA ARG A 317 14.48 33.19 5.95
C ARG A 317 15.06 34.16 6.98
N THR A 318 14.55 34.13 8.22
CA THR A 318 14.88 35.05 9.31
C THR A 318 16.03 34.56 10.18
N THR A 319 16.03 33.28 10.56
CA THR A 319 17.04 32.70 11.48
C THR A 319 18.05 31.78 10.78
N GLY A 320 17.75 31.32 9.55
CA GLY A 320 18.62 30.37 8.82
C GLY A 320 18.64 28.96 9.41
N PHE A 321 17.75 28.69 10.37
CA PHE A 321 17.57 27.41 11.06
C PHE A 321 16.41 26.62 10.40
N PRO A 322 16.42 25.27 10.38
CA PRO A 322 15.28 24.47 9.89
C PRO A 322 13.95 24.91 10.51
N SER A 323 12.90 25.09 9.71
CA SER A 323 11.59 25.51 10.24
C SER A 323 10.82 24.37 10.93
N VAL A 324 11.01 23.14 10.45
CA VAL A 324 10.43 21.90 10.99
C VAL A 324 11.52 20.84 11.02
N MET A 325 11.47 19.96 12.03
CA MET A 325 12.42 18.87 12.24
C MET A 325 11.65 17.63 12.70
N THR A 326 11.60 16.60 11.86
CA THR A 326 11.04 15.28 12.24
C THR A 326 12.13 14.44 12.90
N ILE A 327 11.81 13.80 14.02
CA ILE A 327 12.64 12.82 14.72
C ILE A 327 11.85 11.52 14.89
N PHE A 328 12.45 10.38 14.57
CA PHE A 328 11.81 9.06 14.59
C PHE A 328 12.72 8.06 15.30
N SER A 329 12.21 7.40 16.34
CA SER A 329 13.05 6.68 17.30
C SER A 329 12.88 5.14 17.29
N ALA A 330 12.07 4.60 16.38
CA ALA A 330 11.91 3.16 16.11
C ALA A 330 12.80 2.71 14.91
N PRO A 331 13.90 1.97 15.11
CA PRO A 331 14.77 1.49 14.03
C PRO A 331 14.27 0.17 13.44
N ASN A 332 14.52 -0.09 12.15
CA ASN A 332 13.97 -1.26 11.43
C ASN A 332 12.46 -1.46 11.71
N TYR A 333 11.68 -0.39 11.56
CA TYR A 333 10.26 -0.35 11.88
C TYR A 333 9.50 -1.49 11.18
N LEU A 334 8.59 -2.13 11.92
CA LEU A 334 7.84 -3.33 11.52
C LEU A 334 8.72 -4.55 11.09
N ASP A 335 9.98 -4.60 11.52
CA ASP A 335 11.00 -5.56 11.07
C ASP A 335 11.34 -5.54 9.55
N VAL A 336 10.78 -4.58 8.79
CA VAL A 336 10.80 -4.57 7.31
C VAL A 336 11.34 -3.27 6.73
N TYR A 337 11.17 -2.11 7.39
CA TYR A 337 11.58 -0.81 6.83
C TYR A 337 13.10 -0.64 6.72
N ASN A 338 13.90 -1.36 7.50
CA ASN A 338 15.38 -1.28 7.57
C ASN A 338 15.93 0.15 7.83
N ASN A 339 15.10 1.05 8.35
CA ASN A 339 15.47 2.41 8.68
C ASN A 339 16.36 2.49 9.93
N LYS A 340 17.07 3.60 10.07
CA LYS A 340 17.64 4.01 11.37
C LYS A 340 16.61 4.68 12.25
N ALA A 341 16.85 4.64 13.54
CA ALA A 341 16.29 5.58 14.50
C ALA A 341 17.27 6.72 14.76
N ALA A 342 16.77 7.82 15.33
CA ALA A 342 17.62 8.83 15.95
C ALA A 342 16.98 9.44 17.21
N VAL A 343 17.82 10.08 18.02
CA VAL A 343 17.43 11.05 19.04
C VAL A 343 18.14 12.39 18.82
N LEU A 344 17.49 13.47 19.23
CA LEU A 344 18.00 14.83 19.11
C LEU A 344 18.51 15.28 20.48
N LYS A 345 19.84 15.30 20.66
CA LYS A 345 20.46 15.87 21.86
C LYS A 345 20.72 17.36 21.65
N TYR A 346 20.09 18.22 22.44
CA TYR A 346 20.30 19.66 22.41
C TYR A 346 21.03 20.10 23.69
N GLU A 347 22.25 20.61 23.54
CA GLU A 347 23.16 20.93 24.63
C GLU A 347 24.16 22.02 24.18
N ASN A 348 24.53 22.95 25.07
CA ASN A 348 25.51 24.02 24.77
C ASN A 348 25.19 24.82 23.48
N ASN A 349 23.90 25.06 23.22
CA ASN A 349 23.32 25.64 22.00
C ASN A 349 23.59 24.85 20.70
N VAL A 350 24.16 23.64 20.79
CA VAL A 350 24.40 22.73 19.66
C VAL A 350 23.31 21.66 19.62
N MET A 351 22.78 21.42 18.41
CA MET A 351 21.82 20.35 18.16
C MET A 351 22.55 19.17 17.50
N ASN A 352 22.65 18.05 18.22
CA ASN A 352 23.41 16.87 17.84
C ASN A 352 22.48 15.68 17.67
N ILE A 353 22.39 15.16 16.44
CA ILE A 353 21.50 14.05 16.10
C ILE A 353 22.27 12.74 16.25
N ARG A 354 21.82 11.88 17.18
CA ARG A 354 22.43 10.58 17.44
C ARG A 354 21.58 9.48 16.81
N GLN A 355 22.04 8.99 15.65
CA GLN A 355 21.45 7.84 14.97
C GLN A 355 21.82 6.53 15.68
N PHE A 356 20.91 5.55 15.63
CA PHE A 356 21.17 4.16 16.03
C PHE A 356 20.42 3.16 15.11
N ASN A 357 20.89 1.92 15.14
CA ASN A 357 20.31 0.78 14.41
C ASN A 357 19.45 -0.06 15.37
N CYS A 358 18.70 -1.03 14.81
CA CYS A 358 17.87 -1.95 15.59
C CYS A 358 18.66 -2.97 16.41
N THR A 359 17.96 -3.52 17.40
CA THR A 359 18.44 -4.45 18.42
C THR A 359 17.64 -5.75 18.33
N PRO A 360 18.27 -6.94 18.35
CA PRO A 360 17.52 -8.19 18.33
C PRO A 360 16.54 -8.30 19.51
N HIS A 361 15.30 -8.67 19.21
CA HIS A 361 14.25 -8.94 20.19
C HIS A 361 13.68 -10.37 20.02
N PRO A 362 12.96 -10.89 21.01
CA PRO A 362 12.22 -12.15 20.87
C PRO A 362 11.18 -12.07 19.74
N TYR A 363 10.90 -13.22 19.13
CA TYR A 363 9.88 -13.36 18.09
C TYR A 363 8.52 -13.72 18.69
N TRP A 364 7.48 -13.00 18.30
CA TRP A 364 6.09 -13.31 18.59
C TRP A 364 5.34 -13.60 17.29
N LEU A 365 4.50 -14.64 17.29
CA LEU A 365 3.57 -14.90 16.20
C LEU A 365 2.56 -13.75 16.08
N PRO A 366 2.03 -13.46 14.87
CA PRO A 366 1.06 -12.40 14.65
C PRO A 366 -0.09 -12.42 15.65
N ASN A 367 -0.45 -11.25 16.18
CA ASN A 367 -1.55 -11.07 17.13
C ASN A 367 -1.42 -11.91 18.43
N PHE A 368 -0.19 -12.18 18.89
CA PHE A 368 0.11 -12.99 20.09
C PHE A 368 -0.53 -14.40 20.07
N MET A 369 -0.73 -14.95 18.87
CA MET A 369 -1.28 -16.28 18.67
C MET A 369 -0.34 -17.35 19.22
N ASP A 370 -0.88 -18.33 19.95
CA ASP A 370 -0.08 -19.45 20.46
C ASP A 370 0.22 -20.49 19.37
N VAL A 371 1.27 -21.28 19.60
CA VAL A 371 1.76 -22.27 18.62
C VAL A 371 0.76 -23.39 18.33
N PHE A 372 -0.18 -23.70 19.23
CA PHE A 372 -1.23 -24.68 18.94
C PHE A 372 -2.33 -24.06 18.08
N THR A 373 -2.81 -22.86 18.41
CA THR A 373 -3.79 -22.16 17.56
C THR A 373 -3.26 -21.93 16.14
N TRP A 374 -1.97 -21.62 15.99
CA TRP A 374 -1.32 -21.49 14.68
C TRP A 374 -1.15 -22.83 13.94
N SER A 375 -0.64 -23.88 14.60
CA SER A 375 -0.28 -25.13 13.92
C SER A 375 -1.41 -26.15 13.77
N LEU A 376 -2.42 -26.14 14.66
CA LEU A 376 -3.50 -27.13 14.67
C LEU A 376 -4.33 -27.16 13.36
N PRO A 377 -4.61 -26.03 12.65
CA PRO A 377 -5.23 -26.08 11.33
C PRO A 377 -4.39 -26.85 10.30
N PHE A 378 -3.07 -26.61 10.25
CA PHE A 378 -2.14 -27.32 9.36
C PHE A 378 -2.01 -28.81 9.71
N VAL A 379 -1.97 -29.16 11.00
CA VAL A 379 -1.99 -30.56 11.45
C VAL A 379 -3.30 -31.24 11.04
N GLY A 380 -4.46 -30.58 11.23
CA GLY A 380 -5.75 -31.11 10.81
C GLY A 380 -5.88 -31.31 9.30
N GLU A 381 -5.36 -30.35 8.53
CA GLU A 381 -5.23 -30.40 7.06
C GLU A 381 -4.37 -31.61 6.63
N LYS A 382 -3.12 -31.69 7.10
CA LYS A 382 -2.16 -32.72 6.64
C LYS A 382 -2.48 -34.12 7.13
N ILE A 383 -3.06 -34.28 8.33
CA ILE A 383 -3.60 -35.58 8.78
C ILE A 383 -4.79 -35.98 7.90
N THR A 384 -5.62 -35.04 7.45
CA THR A 384 -6.73 -35.37 6.52
C THR A 384 -6.22 -35.73 5.13
N ASP A 385 -5.24 -34.99 4.58
CA ASP A 385 -4.59 -35.35 3.32
C ASP A 385 -3.98 -36.75 3.36
N MET A 386 -3.25 -37.08 4.44
CA MET A 386 -2.67 -38.40 4.65
C MET A 386 -3.75 -39.49 4.73
N LEU A 387 -4.85 -39.26 5.46
CA LEU A 387 -5.97 -40.19 5.53
C LEU A 387 -6.67 -40.36 4.17
N ILE A 388 -6.80 -39.30 3.38
CA ILE A 388 -7.34 -39.37 2.01
C ILE A 388 -6.39 -40.16 1.09
N ALA A 389 -5.07 -39.95 1.20
CA ALA A 389 -4.08 -40.71 0.44
C ALA A 389 -4.13 -42.21 0.78
N ILE A 390 -4.18 -42.57 2.07
CA ILE A 390 -4.33 -43.97 2.54
C ILE A 390 -5.66 -44.58 2.07
N LEU A 391 -6.78 -43.84 2.16
CA LEU A 391 -8.08 -44.31 1.68
C LEU A 391 -8.13 -44.48 0.14
N ASN A 392 -7.22 -43.83 -0.60
CA ASN A 392 -7.07 -43.98 -2.04
C ASN A 392 -6.14 -45.13 -2.45
N THR A 393 -5.34 -45.72 -1.55
CA THR A 393 -4.50 -46.89 -1.90
C THR A 393 -5.27 -48.21 -1.93
N CYS A 394 -6.37 -48.34 -1.19
CA CYS A 394 -7.22 -49.53 -1.23
C CYS A 394 -7.85 -49.69 -2.63
N SER A 395 -7.54 -50.80 -3.30
CA SER A 395 -8.09 -51.07 -4.63
C SER A 395 -9.57 -51.49 -4.55
N LYS A 396 -10.23 -51.61 -5.71
CA LYS A 396 -11.61 -52.10 -5.75
C LYS A 396 -11.67 -53.61 -5.46
N GLU A 397 -10.63 -54.35 -5.84
CA GLU A 397 -10.52 -55.80 -5.65
C GLU A 397 -10.31 -56.18 -4.17
N GLU A 398 -9.42 -55.49 -3.44
CA GLU A 398 -9.15 -55.77 -2.01
C GLU A 398 -10.38 -55.60 -1.11
N LEU A 399 -11.31 -54.69 -1.50
CA LEU A 399 -12.59 -54.46 -0.82
C LEU A 399 -13.70 -55.46 -1.19
N GLU A 400 -13.44 -56.35 -2.15
CA GLU A 400 -14.33 -57.40 -2.63
C GLU A 400 -13.86 -58.81 -2.21
N ASP A 401 -12.57 -59.01 -1.92
CA ASP A 401 -11.97 -60.33 -1.60
C ASP A 401 -12.01 -60.77 -0.11
N GLU A 402 -12.11 -59.88 0.88
CA GLU A 402 -12.29 -60.28 2.31
C GLU A 402 -13.73 -60.72 2.66
N ALA A 403 -14.21 -61.74 1.97
CA ALA A 403 -15.44 -62.48 2.29
C ALA A 403 -15.14 -64.00 2.39
N PRO A 404 -14.76 -64.51 3.58
CA PRO A 404 -14.45 -65.94 3.75
C PRO A 404 -15.64 -66.82 3.37
N THR A 405 -15.47 -67.69 2.38
CA THR A 405 -16.53 -68.56 1.86
C THR A 405 -16.78 -69.77 2.77
N PRO A 406 -17.99 -69.93 3.35
CA PRO A 406 -18.39 -71.19 3.97
C PRO A 406 -18.75 -72.20 2.88
N VAL A 407 -18.25 -73.43 2.99
CA VAL A 407 -18.57 -74.50 2.05
C VAL A 407 -19.92 -75.14 2.40
N SER A 408 -20.67 -75.51 1.36
CA SER A 408 -21.94 -76.28 1.37
C SER A 408 -21.87 -77.58 2.21
N PRO A 409 -23.00 -78.25 2.57
CA PRO A 409 -24.33 -78.16 1.91
C PRO A 409 -25.58 -78.30 2.82
N SER A 410 -26.73 -78.46 2.15
CA SER A 410 -27.99 -79.09 2.57
C SER A 410 -29.15 -78.19 3.03
N GLU A 411 -30.34 -78.81 3.07
CA GLU A 411 -31.67 -78.21 2.94
C GLU A 411 -32.28 -77.79 4.30
N GLN A 412 -33.09 -76.71 4.32
CA GLN A 412 -34.54 -76.74 4.64
C GLN A 412 -35.12 -75.40 5.14
N LYS A 413 -36.21 -74.98 4.47
CA LYS A 413 -37.49 -74.44 4.99
C LYS A 413 -37.61 -73.20 5.92
N ASP A 414 -38.74 -72.52 5.68
CA ASP A 414 -39.66 -71.86 6.64
C ASP A 414 -39.16 -70.69 7.51
N ALA A 415 -39.07 -69.53 6.86
CA ALA A 415 -39.80 -68.28 7.15
C ALA A 415 -40.02 -67.74 8.59
N VAL A 416 -40.01 -66.40 8.66
CA VAL A 416 -40.50 -65.51 9.76
C VAL A 416 -39.59 -65.35 10.99
N SER A 417 -38.72 -64.33 10.95
CA SER A 417 -38.84 -63.22 11.90
C SER A 417 -38.07 -61.97 11.46
N SER A 418 -38.63 -60.80 11.79
CA SER A 418 -37.96 -59.52 11.95
C SER A 418 -38.59 -58.84 13.19
N PRO A 419 -38.04 -57.77 13.80
CA PRO A 419 -36.87 -56.99 13.37
C PRO A 419 -35.84 -56.67 14.49
N SER A 420 -34.54 -56.77 14.18
CA SER A 420 -33.48 -56.06 14.92
C SER A 420 -32.19 -55.98 14.09
N MET A 421 -31.65 -54.78 13.88
CA MET A 421 -30.27 -54.62 13.40
C MET A 421 -29.32 -54.47 14.58
N ASP A 422 -28.36 -55.39 14.64
CA ASP A 422 -27.36 -55.52 15.70
C ASP A 422 -26.27 -54.41 15.59
N PRO A 423 -25.89 -53.71 16.68
CA PRO A 423 -24.73 -52.81 16.66
C PRO A 423 -23.39 -53.48 16.31
N GLU A 424 -23.26 -54.81 16.44
CA GLU A 424 -22.12 -55.58 15.93
C GLU A 424 -22.08 -55.65 14.38
N SER A 425 -23.19 -55.33 13.70
CA SER A 425 -23.31 -55.45 12.24
C SER A 425 -22.21 -54.70 11.48
N THR A 426 -21.59 -55.41 10.53
CA THR A 426 -20.62 -54.86 9.58
C THR A 426 -21.20 -53.71 8.76
N GLU A 427 -22.52 -53.71 8.50
CA GLU A 427 -23.21 -52.61 7.81
C GLU A 427 -23.33 -51.36 8.68
N PHE A 428 -23.63 -51.51 9.98
CA PHE A 428 -23.65 -50.39 10.92
C PHE A 428 -22.23 -49.79 11.09
N LYS A 429 -21.22 -50.65 11.28
CA LYS A 429 -19.81 -50.27 11.35
C LYS A 429 -19.34 -49.54 10.07
N ARG A 430 -19.64 -50.08 8.88
CA ARG A 430 -19.32 -49.46 7.57
C ARG A 430 -20.07 -48.12 7.35
N ARG A 431 -21.31 -47.99 7.82
CA ARG A 431 -22.11 -46.74 7.74
C ARG A 431 -21.61 -45.66 8.70
N ALA A 432 -21.17 -46.05 9.90
CA ALA A 432 -20.50 -45.15 10.84
C ALA A 432 -19.17 -44.62 10.28
N ILE A 433 -18.37 -45.48 9.65
CA ILE A 433 -17.13 -45.10 8.96
C ILE A 433 -17.42 -44.11 7.81
N LYS A 434 -18.44 -44.38 6.97
CA LYS A 434 -18.85 -43.46 5.88
C LYS A 434 -19.19 -42.06 6.41
N ASN A 435 -19.95 -41.97 7.51
CA ASN A 435 -20.31 -40.70 8.12
C ASN A 435 -19.09 -39.99 8.74
N LYS A 436 -18.16 -40.73 9.36
CA LYS A 436 -16.90 -40.17 9.89
C LYS A 436 -16.01 -39.60 8.78
N ILE A 437 -15.80 -40.31 7.67
CA ILE A 437 -15.00 -39.82 6.53
C ILE A 437 -15.60 -38.54 5.95
N LEU A 438 -16.93 -38.48 5.77
CA LEU A 438 -17.61 -37.28 5.29
C LEU A 438 -17.57 -36.11 6.28
N ALA A 439 -17.54 -36.38 7.59
CA ALA A 439 -17.33 -35.36 8.61
C ALA A 439 -15.87 -34.84 8.60
N ILE A 440 -14.88 -35.74 8.48
CA ILE A 440 -13.44 -35.39 8.41
C ILE A 440 -13.16 -34.52 7.18
N GLY A 441 -13.64 -34.88 5.99
CA GLY A 441 -13.46 -34.08 4.78
C GLY A 441 -14.07 -32.67 4.89
N ARG A 442 -15.24 -32.54 5.53
CA ARG A 442 -15.86 -31.24 5.82
C ARG A 442 -15.06 -30.43 6.85
N LEU A 443 -14.64 -31.06 7.94
CA LEU A 443 -13.80 -30.42 8.95
C LEU A 443 -12.48 -29.93 8.33
N SER A 444 -11.82 -30.70 7.48
CA SER A 444 -10.60 -30.28 6.81
C SER A 444 -10.81 -29.07 5.88
N ARG A 445 -11.92 -28.96 5.16
CA ARG A 445 -12.23 -27.76 4.36
C ARG A 445 -12.54 -26.55 5.24
N VAL A 446 -13.22 -26.74 6.38
CA VAL A 446 -13.44 -25.66 7.36
C VAL A 446 -12.12 -25.24 8.02
N PHE A 447 -11.23 -26.17 8.38
CA PHE A 447 -9.90 -25.85 8.91
C PHE A 447 -8.99 -25.20 7.85
N GLN A 448 -9.06 -25.61 6.58
CA GLN A 448 -8.37 -24.94 5.48
C GLN A 448 -8.85 -23.48 5.37
N VAL A 449 -10.17 -23.22 5.39
CA VAL A 449 -10.68 -21.85 5.30
C VAL A 449 -10.40 -21.03 6.57
N LEU A 450 -10.46 -21.62 7.76
CA LEU A 450 -10.02 -20.96 8.99
C LEU A 450 -8.51 -20.61 8.94
N ARG A 451 -7.68 -21.51 8.39
CA ARG A 451 -6.26 -21.28 8.16
C ARG A 451 -6.02 -20.15 7.16
N GLU A 452 -6.68 -20.21 6.00
CA GLU A 452 -6.63 -19.16 4.98
C GLU A 452 -7.10 -17.81 5.54
N GLN A 453 -8.04 -17.76 6.48
CA GLN A 453 -8.39 -16.52 7.18
C GLN A 453 -7.34 -16.10 8.22
N SER A 454 -6.69 -17.00 8.94
CA SER A 454 -5.58 -16.64 9.86
C SER A 454 -4.30 -16.21 9.13
N GLU A 455 -4.06 -16.69 7.91
CA GLU A 455 -2.85 -16.39 7.13
C GLU A 455 -3.05 -15.27 6.08
N SER A 456 -4.27 -15.03 5.59
CA SER A 456 -4.54 -13.97 4.57
C SER A 456 -4.91 -12.59 5.14
N VAL A 457 -4.74 -12.41 6.46
CA VAL A 457 -4.89 -11.14 7.18
C VAL A 457 -3.52 -10.47 7.37
N THR A 458 -3.53 -9.12 7.35
CA THR A 458 -2.41 -8.19 7.61
C THR A 458 -1.19 -8.21 6.66
N GLU A 459 -0.52 -9.34 6.38
CA GLU A 459 0.79 -9.32 5.68
C GLU A 459 0.68 -9.53 4.16
N LEU A 460 0.12 -10.67 3.73
CA LEU A 460 0.32 -11.20 2.36
C LEU A 460 -0.37 -10.43 1.21
N LYS A 461 -1.42 -9.65 1.47
CA LYS A 461 -2.13 -8.87 0.43
C LYS A 461 -1.54 -7.48 0.25
N THR A 462 -1.14 -6.88 1.36
CA THR A 462 -0.61 -5.52 1.47
C THR A 462 0.77 -5.45 0.82
N ALA A 463 1.63 -6.44 1.08
CA ALA A 463 3.02 -6.52 0.61
C ALA A 463 3.21 -6.58 -0.92
N ALA A 464 2.16 -6.84 -1.72
CA ALA A 464 2.29 -7.30 -3.10
C ALA A 464 1.34 -6.65 -4.12
N GLY A 465 0.76 -5.48 -3.81
CA GLY A 465 -0.03 -4.69 -4.77
C GLY A 465 -1.18 -5.45 -5.46
N GLY A 466 -1.75 -6.46 -4.79
CA GLY A 466 -2.81 -7.31 -5.33
C GLY A 466 -2.36 -8.46 -6.25
N ARG A 467 -1.07 -8.66 -6.57
CA ARG A 467 -0.62 -9.77 -7.44
C ARG A 467 0.79 -10.27 -7.13
N LEU A 468 0.89 -11.30 -6.29
CA LEU A 468 2.13 -12.07 -6.08
C LEU A 468 2.54 -12.84 -7.35
N PRO A 469 3.84 -12.91 -7.68
CA PRO A 469 4.37 -13.86 -8.65
C PRO A 469 4.10 -15.32 -8.24
N ALA A 470 3.82 -16.18 -9.23
CA ALA A 470 3.58 -17.61 -8.99
C ALA A 470 4.88 -18.33 -8.59
N GLY A 471 5.14 -18.37 -7.27
CA GLY A 471 6.30 -19.02 -6.66
C GLY A 471 6.63 -18.50 -5.27
N THR A 472 6.40 -17.21 -4.99
CA THR A 472 6.82 -16.55 -3.73
C THR A 472 6.25 -17.22 -2.48
N LEU A 473 5.00 -17.70 -2.53
CA LEU A 473 4.35 -18.42 -1.42
C LEU A 473 5.01 -19.77 -1.08
N MET A 474 5.77 -20.39 -1.99
CA MET A 474 6.51 -21.63 -1.71
C MET A 474 7.84 -21.39 -0.99
N LEU A 475 8.28 -20.14 -0.86
CA LEU A 475 9.52 -19.74 -0.19
C LEU A 475 9.28 -19.19 1.23
N GLY A 476 8.04 -19.24 1.72
CA GLY A 476 7.67 -18.78 3.07
C GLY A 476 8.06 -17.33 3.35
N ALA A 477 8.40 -17.04 4.61
CA ALA A 477 8.78 -15.70 5.04
C ALA A 477 10.08 -15.17 4.39
N GLU A 478 11.01 -16.05 3.99
CA GLU A 478 12.23 -15.62 3.30
C GLU A 478 11.94 -15.10 1.88
N GLY A 479 10.99 -15.71 1.17
CA GLY A 479 10.52 -15.20 -0.13
C GLY A 479 9.92 -13.80 -0.07
N ILE A 480 9.40 -13.38 1.09
CA ILE A 480 8.85 -12.04 1.33
C ILE A 480 9.98 -11.05 1.68
N LYS A 481 10.96 -11.47 2.50
CA LYS A 481 12.18 -10.69 2.77
C LYS A 481 13.06 -10.50 1.52
N GLN A 482 12.87 -11.31 0.48
CA GLN A 482 13.47 -11.14 -0.85
C GLN A 482 12.63 -10.28 -1.82
N ALA A 483 11.43 -9.83 -1.41
CA ALA A 483 10.57 -8.98 -2.22
C ALA A 483 10.60 -7.50 -1.77
N ILE A 484 10.69 -7.23 -0.46
CA ILE A 484 10.81 -5.88 0.08
C ILE A 484 12.28 -5.62 0.46
N HIS A 485 12.94 -4.75 -0.29
CA HIS A 485 14.38 -4.47 -0.16
C HIS A 485 14.73 -3.00 0.11
N ASN A 486 13.74 -2.10 0.19
CA ASN A 486 13.97 -0.68 0.45
C ASN A 486 12.84 -0.05 1.29
N PHE A 487 13.20 1.07 1.92
CA PHE A 487 12.35 1.87 2.79
C PHE A 487 11.06 2.37 2.11
N GLU A 488 11.12 2.76 0.83
CA GLU A 488 9.95 3.31 0.15
C GLU A 488 8.90 2.25 -0.15
N ASP A 489 9.30 1.02 -0.49
CA ASP A 489 8.37 -0.06 -0.78
C ASP A 489 7.71 -0.57 0.51
N ALA A 490 8.45 -0.63 1.62
CA ALA A 490 7.88 -0.82 2.95
C ALA A 490 6.83 0.27 3.27
N ARG A 491 7.16 1.55 3.04
CA ARG A 491 6.23 2.69 3.26
C ARG A 491 4.99 2.64 2.35
N LYS A 492 5.11 2.20 1.09
CA LYS A 492 3.99 2.04 0.15
C LYS A 492 3.04 0.91 0.57
N VAL A 493 3.60 -0.18 1.10
CA VAL A 493 2.83 -1.30 1.65
C VAL A 493 2.07 -0.87 2.91
N ASP A 494 2.72 -0.10 3.78
CA ASP A 494 2.18 0.23 5.10
C ASP A 494 1.23 1.44 5.14
N ILE A 495 1.14 2.22 4.05
CA ILE A 495 0.37 3.48 3.98
C ILE A 495 -1.12 3.36 4.38
N GLN A 496 -1.70 2.16 4.35
CA GLN A 496 -3.07 1.91 4.82
C GLN A 496 -3.18 1.85 6.36
N ASN A 497 -2.11 1.47 7.05
CA ASN A 497 -2.03 1.47 8.53
C ASN A 497 -1.68 2.87 9.06
N GLU A 498 -1.06 3.72 8.23
CA GLU A 498 -0.77 5.12 8.54
C GLU A 498 -2.03 6.03 8.48
N HIS A 499 -3.15 5.51 7.96
CA HIS A 499 -4.44 6.18 7.87
C HIS A 499 -5.28 5.94 9.14
N VAL A 500 -6.15 6.89 9.51
CA VAL A 500 -7.08 6.70 10.65
C VAL A 500 -7.97 5.47 10.44
N PRO A 501 -8.12 4.57 11.43
CA PRO A 501 -8.94 3.37 11.27
C PRO A 501 -10.44 3.68 11.04
N PRO A 502 -11.18 2.81 10.34
CA PRO A 502 -12.64 2.87 10.29
C PRO A 502 -13.27 2.59 11.67
N SER A 503 -14.55 2.92 11.85
CA SER A 503 -15.21 2.78 13.15
C SER A 503 -15.41 1.31 13.56
N GLN A 504 -15.47 1.06 14.88
CA GLN A 504 -15.60 -0.29 15.43
C GLN A 504 -16.86 -1.03 14.92
N GLU A 505 -17.97 -0.31 14.69
CA GLU A 505 -19.20 -0.87 14.12
C GLU A 505 -19.00 -1.36 12.67
N GLU A 506 -18.28 -0.58 11.85
CA GLU A 506 -17.94 -0.93 10.46
C GLU A 506 -16.97 -2.12 10.40
N VAL A 507 -15.97 -2.16 11.30
CA VAL A 507 -15.02 -3.28 11.43
C VAL A 507 -15.76 -4.57 11.81
N ILE A 508 -16.65 -4.53 12.81
CA ILE A 508 -17.44 -5.69 13.22
C ILE A 508 -18.34 -6.17 12.07
N ALA A 509 -19.10 -5.27 11.43
CA ALA A 509 -19.99 -5.64 10.33
C ALA A 509 -19.24 -6.30 9.15
N LYS A 510 -18.10 -5.70 8.74
CA LYS A 510 -17.24 -6.22 7.67
C LYS A 510 -16.58 -7.55 8.03
N SER A 511 -16.21 -7.74 9.29
CA SER A 511 -15.64 -9.00 9.81
C SER A 511 -16.69 -10.12 9.85
N GLU A 512 -17.88 -9.85 10.36
CA GLU A 512 -18.99 -10.82 10.38
C GLU A 512 -19.45 -11.23 8.98
N GLU A 513 -19.54 -10.28 8.05
CA GLU A 513 -19.84 -10.56 6.65
C GLU A 513 -18.76 -11.41 5.99
N SER A 514 -17.48 -11.05 6.16
CA SER A 514 -16.35 -11.81 5.62
C SER A 514 -16.35 -13.25 6.17
N ARG A 515 -16.57 -13.42 7.47
CA ARG A 515 -16.69 -14.73 8.14
C ARG A 515 -17.88 -15.54 7.62
N ARG A 516 -19.04 -14.90 7.38
CA ARG A 516 -20.23 -15.56 6.79
C ARG A 516 -19.94 -16.06 5.38
N VAL A 517 -19.40 -15.19 4.52
CA VAL A 517 -19.08 -15.53 3.12
C VAL A 517 -18.01 -16.62 3.03
N ALA A 518 -16.99 -16.58 3.90
CA ALA A 518 -15.97 -17.63 3.97
C ALA A 518 -16.56 -19.01 4.36
N LEU A 519 -17.48 -19.06 5.35
CA LEU A 519 -18.15 -20.28 5.75
C LEU A 519 -19.10 -20.82 4.66
N GLU A 520 -19.90 -19.96 4.04
CA GLU A 520 -20.78 -20.33 2.92
C GLU A 520 -19.98 -20.87 1.72
N ARG A 521 -18.81 -20.28 1.43
CA ARG A 521 -17.88 -20.78 0.42
C ARG A 521 -17.29 -22.15 0.80
N ALA A 522 -16.87 -22.33 2.05
CA ALA A 522 -16.35 -23.61 2.55
C ALA A 522 -17.37 -24.75 2.42
N GLU A 523 -18.64 -24.48 2.74
CA GLU A 523 -19.73 -25.46 2.57
C GLU A 523 -20.00 -25.79 1.09
N GLN A 524 -19.97 -24.80 0.20
CA GLN A 524 -20.16 -25.00 -1.24
C GLN A 524 -19.00 -25.78 -1.89
N GLU A 525 -17.75 -25.44 -1.57
CA GLU A 525 -16.58 -26.17 -2.08
C GLU A 525 -16.53 -27.61 -1.55
N ALA A 526 -16.84 -27.83 -0.27
CA ALA A 526 -16.96 -29.17 0.31
C ALA A 526 -18.15 -30.00 -0.24
N ALA A 527 -19.19 -29.35 -0.78
CA ALA A 527 -20.29 -30.01 -1.47
C ALA A 527 -19.96 -30.35 -2.95
N ASN A 528 -19.14 -29.53 -3.59
CA ASN A 528 -18.77 -29.66 -5.00
C ASN A 528 -17.52 -30.54 -5.25
N ASP A 529 -16.77 -30.90 -4.21
CA ASP A 529 -15.55 -31.70 -4.30
C ASP A 529 -15.80 -33.05 -5.02
N ALA A 530 -15.29 -33.16 -6.25
CA ALA A 530 -15.48 -34.33 -7.09
C ALA A 530 -14.77 -35.58 -6.55
N GLY A 531 -13.69 -35.44 -5.77
CA GLY A 531 -12.98 -36.53 -5.10
C GLY A 531 -13.82 -37.10 -3.97
N LEU A 532 -14.25 -36.24 -3.04
CA LEU A 532 -15.13 -36.61 -1.93
C LEU A 532 -16.45 -37.20 -2.43
N ALA A 533 -17.05 -36.61 -3.47
CA ALA A 533 -18.25 -37.11 -4.13
C ALA A 533 -18.00 -38.40 -4.95
N THR A 534 -16.77 -38.73 -5.32
CA THR A 534 -16.40 -40.00 -5.97
C THR A 534 -16.17 -41.11 -4.95
N VAL A 535 -15.55 -40.82 -3.80
CA VAL A 535 -15.47 -41.75 -2.66
C VAL A 535 -16.89 -42.06 -2.16
N ALA A 536 -17.72 -41.03 -1.96
CA ALA A 536 -19.12 -41.21 -1.56
C ALA A 536 -19.94 -42.03 -2.57
N ARG A 537 -19.69 -41.86 -3.89
CA ARG A 537 -20.30 -42.65 -4.97
C ARG A 537 -19.77 -44.08 -5.02
N ARG A 538 -18.46 -44.32 -4.93
CA ARG A 538 -17.86 -45.67 -4.86
C ARG A 538 -18.49 -46.50 -3.73
N ILE A 539 -18.64 -45.90 -2.55
CA ILE A 539 -19.30 -46.52 -1.37
C ILE A 539 -20.84 -46.65 -1.53
N SER A 540 -21.45 -46.04 -2.55
CA SER A 540 -22.91 -46.14 -2.82
C SER A 540 -23.26 -46.98 -4.07
N ILE A 541 -22.29 -47.34 -4.91
CA ILE A 541 -22.53 -48.09 -6.16
C ILE A 541 -22.90 -49.56 -5.89
N THR A 542 -22.44 -50.15 -4.78
CA THR A 542 -22.72 -51.55 -4.40
C THR A 542 -24.20 -51.85 -4.16
N TYR A 543 -25.06 -50.83 -4.03
CA TYR A 543 -26.50 -50.98 -3.75
C TYR A 543 -27.41 -50.86 -4.99
N LYS A 544 -26.84 -50.86 -6.21
CA LYS A 544 -27.60 -50.63 -7.46
C LYS A 544 -27.50 -51.73 -8.52
N ALA A 545 -27.13 -52.94 -8.10
CA ALA A 545 -26.95 -54.11 -8.96
C ALA A 545 -28.01 -55.21 -8.75
N ARG A 546 -29.26 -54.81 -8.47
CA ARG A 546 -30.48 -55.65 -8.53
C ARG A 546 -31.72 -54.74 -8.57
N ASP A 547 -32.46 -54.80 -9.68
CA ASP A 547 -33.93 -55.01 -9.74
C ASP A 547 -34.49 -54.58 -11.12
N GLU A 548 -35.39 -55.39 -11.66
CA GLU A 548 -36.18 -55.10 -12.87
C GLU A 548 -37.54 -54.47 -12.51
N PRO A 549 -38.23 -53.79 -13.45
CA PRO A 549 -39.34 -52.90 -13.13
C PRO A 549 -40.73 -53.59 -13.07
N VAL A 550 -41.55 -53.19 -12.08
CA VAL A 550 -43.01 -53.42 -12.05
C VAL A 550 -43.72 -52.14 -11.56
N ASP A 551 -44.98 -51.99 -11.97
CA ASP A 551 -45.78 -50.75 -11.95
C ASP A 551 -46.09 -50.09 -10.61
N ALA A 552 -46.43 -48.79 -10.70
CA ALA A 552 -46.76 -47.92 -9.58
C ALA A 552 -48.22 -48.02 -9.10
N LYS A 553 -48.45 -47.83 -7.78
CA LYS A 553 -49.57 -47.02 -7.27
C LYS A 553 -49.50 -46.67 -5.77
N ALA A 554 -50.31 -45.66 -5.43
CA ALA A 554 -50.82 -45.28 -4.11
C ALA A 554 -49.84 -44.64 -3.09
N SER A 555 -50.16 -43.40 -2.72
CA SER A 555 -49.63 -42.72 -1.53
C SER A 555 -50.34 -43.21 -0.25
N SER A 556 -49.68 -43.15 0.92
CA SER A 556 -49.81 -41.97 1.80
C SER A 556 -49.36 -42.17 3.26
N ARG A 557 -48.99 -41.02 3.88
CA ARG A 557 -49.23 -40.63 5.29
C ARG A 557 -48.40 -41.23 6.46
N ILE A 558 -47.89 -40.27 7.26
CA ILE A 558 -47.92 -40.18 8.75
C ILE A 558 -46.75 -40.76 9.57
N HIS A 559 -45.94 -39.81 10.10
CA HIS A 559 -45.28 -39.80 11.43
C HIS A 559 -44.12 -40.80 11.69
N PHE A 560 -43.21 -40.60 12.68
CA PHE A 560 -43.09 -39.52 13.68
C PHE A 560 -41.63 -39.27 14.16
N ARG A 561 -41.44 -38.11 14.81
CA ARG A 561 -40.45 -37.76 15.86
C ARG A 561 -38.93 -37.99 15.64
N SER A 562 -38.21 -36.89 15.75
CA SER A 562 -36.87 -36.81 16.37
C SER A 562 -36.99 -36.31 17.83
N THR A 563 -36.08 -36.78 18.69
CA THR A 563 -35.80 -36.43 20.10
C THR A 563 -34.37 -36.92 20.37
N PHE A 564 -33.44 -36.32 21.13
CA PHE A 564 -33.37 -35.25 22.17
C PHE A 564 -31.83 -34.92 22.33
N ILE A 565 -31.22 -33.85 22.88
CA ILE A 565 -31.45 -32.63 23.71
C ILE A 565 -30.46 -31.55 23.14
N HIS A 566 -30.60 -30.21 23.10
CA HIS A 566 -31.49 -29.17 23.67
C HIS A 566 -30.95 -28.29 24.84
N GLN A 567 -30.00 -27.38 24.54
CA GLN A 567 -29.67 -26.11 25.23
C GLN A 567 -29.31 -25.07 24.14
N SER A 568 -29.52 -23.75 24.24
CA SER A 568 -30.15 -22.84 25.23
C SER A 568 -30.51 -21.51 24.49
N ALA A 569 -31.33 -20.56 24.97
CA ALA A 569 -32.49 -20.57 25.87
C ALA A 569 -33.26 -19.24 25.69
N ILE A 570 -34.60 -19.23 25.76
CA ILE A 570 -35.41 -18.01 25.94
C ILE A 570 -36.52 -18.28 26.96
N ALA A 571 -36.72 -17.34 27.88
CA ALA A 571 -37.78 -17.37 28.89
C ALA A 571 -38.84 -16.27 28.65
N ARG A 572 -39.94 -16.33 29.42
CA ARG A 572 -41.10 -15.39 29.52
C ARG A 572 -42.33 -15.68 28.64
N ILE A 573 -43.28 -16.45 29.19
CA ILE A 573 -44.67 -15.98 29.39
C ILE A 573 -45.16 -16.55 30.73
N ALA A 574 -45.61 -15.70 31.66
CA ALA A 574 -46.63 -16.01 32.68
C ALA A 574 -46.87 -14.83 33.64
N LEU A 575 -47.93 -14.03 33.42
CA LEU A 575 -49.09 -13.91 34.32
C LEU A 575 -49.98 -12.70 33.97
N GLN A 576 -51.20 -12.71 34.50
CA GLN A 576 -52.30 -11.81 34.13
C GLN A 576 -53.10 -11.43 35.38
N THR A 577 -53.65 -10.22 35.43
CA THR A 577 -54.51 -9.66 36.52
C THR A 577 -53.76 -9.45 37.86
N SER A 578 -54.04 -8.43 38.69
CA SER A 578 -55.25 -7.61 38.86
C SER A 578 -54.94 -6.26 39.57
N LEU A 579 -55.98 -5.46 39.86
CA LEU A 579 -56.00 -4.21 40.67
C LEU A 579 -55.29 -2.97 40.06
N HIS A 580 -55.61 -1.74 40.46
CA HIS A 580 -56.91 -1.01 40.43
C HIS A 580 -56.64 0.50 40.64
N CYS A 581 -57.63 1.36 40.34
CA CYS A 581 -57.68 2.80 40.69
C CYS A 581 -56.64 3.78 40.09
N ALA A 582 -57.16 4.73 39.31
CA ALA A 582 -56.59 6.06 39.04
C ALA A 582 -57.33 7.09 39.96
N PRO A 583 -57.28 8.43 39.77
CA PRO A 583 -56.45 9.26 38.88
C PRO A 583 -55.86 10.54 39.53
N MET A 584 -55.04 11.31 38.79
CA MET A 584 -55.28 12.76 38.68
C MET A 584 -54.66 13.39 37.41
N ALA A 585 -55.34 14.41 36.87
CA ALA A 585 -54.93 15.26 35.76
C ALA A 585 -55.56 16.66 35.93
N PRO A 586 -55.01 17.71 35.30
CA PRO A 586 -55.75 18.33 34.17
C PRO A 586 -54.86 18.53 32.91
N ARG A 587 -55.35 18.35 31.67
CA ARG A 587 -56.10 19.29 30.79
C ARG A 587 -55.27 20.54 30.39
N LEU A 588 -55.30 21.06 29.15
CA LEU A 588 -56.36 21.17 28.13
C LEU A 588 -55.82 20.90 26.70
N ARG A 589 -56.47 20.03 25.90
CA ARG A 589 -57.40 20.31 24.77
C ARG A 589 -56.79 20.91 23.47
N SER A 590 -57.26 20.36 22.35
CA SER A 590 -56.86 20.65 20.97
C SER A 590 -57.89 21.48 20.18
N ALA A 591 -57.39 22.19 19.15
CA ALA A 591 -58.10 22.59 17.93
C ALA A 591 -57.03 22.71 16.82
N LEU A 592 -57.04 21.94 15.73
CA LEU A 592 -57.98 21.82 14.59
C LEU A 592 -57.73 22.81 13.44
N THR A 593 -57.18 22.24 12.35
CA THR A 593 -57.48 22.48 10.92
C THR A 593 -57.13 23.80 10.20
N LYS A 594 -56.23 23.64 9.22
CA LYS A 594 -56.33 24.02 7.78
C LYS A 594 -56.37 25.49 7.34
N SER A 595 -55.77 25.69 6.15
CA SER A 595 -56.14 26.64 5.07
C SER A 595 -55.24 27.87 4.84
N LEU A 596 -54.17 27.63 4.08
CA LEU A 596 -53.79 28.33 2.84
C LEU A 596 -53.89 29.88 2.71
N SER A 597 -52.82 30.40 2.09
CA SER A 597 -52.75 31.53 1.14
C SER A 597 -52.10 32.85 1.59
N ARG A 598 -51.47 33.52 0.61
CA ARG A 598 -50.54 34.65 0.69
C ARG A 598 -51.24 35.97 1.10
N GLN A 599 -50.52 36.89 1.76
CA GLN A 599 -49.97 38.07 1.06
C GLN A 599 -48.93 38.87 1.88
N LEU A 600 -48.27 39.76 1.14
CA LEU A 600 -47.04 40.55 1.38
C LEU A 600 -47.02 41.54 2.57
N ASP A 601 -45.78 41.85 2.98
CA ASP A 601 -45.25 43.09 3.59
C ASP A 601 -45.72 43.50 5.01
N SER A 602 -44.92 44.22 5.82
CA SER A 602 -43.67 44.95 5.50
C SER A 602 -42.53 44.84 6.55
N SER A 603 -41.32 45.20 6.09
CA SER A 603 -40.28 45.94 6.84
C SER A 603 -39.69 45.36 8.14
N ALA A 604 -38.60 44.61 8.00
CA ALA A 604 -37.36 44.84 8.76
C ALA A 604 -36.16 44.38 7.90
N VAL A 605 -35.05 45.13 7.92
CA VAL A 605 -33.87 44.86 7.06
C VAL A 605 -32.73 44.31 7.90
N PHE A 606 -32.17 43.17 7.49
CA PHE A 606 -30.74 42.99 7.15
C PHE A 606 -30.53 41.59 6.58
N TYR A 607 -29.76 41.47 5.49
CA TYR A 607 -29.51 40.19 4.81
C TYR A 607 -28.04 40.07 4.38
N CYS A 608 -27.57 38.83 4.28
CA CYS A 608 -26.29 38.43 3.68
C CYS A 608 -26.48 38.34 2.14
N PRO A 609 -25.80 37.45 1.40
CA PRO A 609 -24.37 37.23 1.27
C PRO A 609 -23.84 37.83 -0.04
N SER A 610 -22.59 37.55 -0.44
CA SER A 610 -22.14 37.76 -1.82
C SER A 610 -21.05 36.78 -2.23
N CYS A 611 -21.47 35.68 -2.86
CA CYS A 611 -20.59 34.83 -3.65
C CYS A 611 -20.81 35.12 -5.14
N ALA A 612 -19.69 35.13 -5.89
CA ALA A 612 -19.57 34.70 -7.29
C ALA A 612 -20.02 35.63 -8.46
N ILE A 613 -19.04 35.84 -9.36
CA ILE A 613 -19.12 35.84 -10.85
C ILE A 613 -19.43 37.17 -11.61
N TRP A 614 -18.41 37.59 -12.39
CA TRP A 614 -18.35 38.18 -13.75
C TRP A 614 -19.53 39.02 -14.34
N ARG A 615 -19.31 40.02 -15.24
CA ARG A 615 -18.21 40.22 -16.23
C ARG A 615 -18.13 41.68 -16.75
N ARG A 616 -17.00 41.99 -17.43
CA ARG A 616 -16.83 42.95 -18.56
C ARG A 616 -16.84 44.49 -18.33
N SER A 617 -15.62 45.05 -18.43
CA SER A 617 -15.18 46.13 -19.34
C SER A 617 -15.90 47.49 -19.39
N LEU A 618 -15.13 48.57 -19.19
CA LEU A 618 -14.56 49.34 -20.32
C LEU A 618 -13.38 50.24 -19.90
N SER A 619 -12.71 50.83 -20.89
CA SER A 619 -11.52 51.67 -20.75
C SER A 619 -11.85 53.11 -20.31
N THR A 620 -10.97 53.74 -19.52
CA THR A 620 -10.60 55.15 -19.75
C THR A 620 -9.22 55.48 -19.19
N ARG A 621 -8.65 56.60 -19.67
CA ARG A 621 -7.22 56.98 -19.56
C ARG A 621 -7.12 58.44 -19.14
N ALA A 622 -6.46 58.74 -18.02
CA ALA A 622 -6.08 60.11 -17.66
C ALA A 622 -4.81 60.14 -16.78
N HIS A 623 -3.91 61.08 -17.07
CA HIS A 623 -2.90 61.55 -16.12
C HIS A 623 -3.49 62.71 -15.32
N THR A 624 -2.96 62.95 -14.11
CA THR A 624 -2.53 64.31 -13.70
C THR A 624 -1.50 64.23 -12.57
N SER A 625 -0.88 65.37 -12.24
CA SER A 625 0.35 65.46 -11.44
C SER A 625 0.34 66.67 -10.48
N ARG A 626 1.43 66.76 -9.69
CA ARG A 626 1.86 67.80 -8.71
C ARG A 626 1.63 67.41 -7.25
N SER A 627 2.60 67.43 -6.32
CA SER A 627 3.87 68.18 -6.09
C SER A 627 3.71 69.53 -5.38
N ILE A 628 4.44 69.69 -4.27
CA ILE A 628 4.71 70.86 -3.39
C ILE A 628 5.08 70.24 -2.02
N ASP A 629 6.15 70.59 -1.28
CA ASP A 629 7.26 71.52 -1.55
C ASP A 629 8.59 71.05 -0.89
N ASP A 630 9.68 71.74 -1.25
CA ASP A 630 11.08 71.69 -0.75
C ASP A 630 11.21 72.46 0.62
N PRO A 631 12.38 72.81 1.22
CA PRO A 631 13.80 72.67 0.83
C PRO A 631 14.67 72.04 1.98
N ASP A 632 16.01 72.13 2.11
CA ASP A 632 17.05 72.96 1.47
C ASP A 632 18.48 72.37 1.60
N THR A 633 19.44 73.09 1.00
CA THR A 633 20.90 73.13 1.15
C THR A 633 21.74 72.33 0.15
N SER A 634 22.84 72.97 -0.29
CA SER A 634 23.48 72.68 -1.58
C SER A 634 25.01 72.85 -1.55
N ARG A 635 25.69 72.11 -2.46
CA ARG A 635 26.86 72.47 -3.30
C ARG A 635 27.46 71.16 -3.85
N ARG A 636 27.53 70.84 -5.16
CA ARG A 636 27.88 71.59 -6.40
C ARG A 636 29.40 71.89 -6.50
N VAL A 637 30.12 71.17 -7.38
CA VAL A 637 31.06 71.67 -8.42
C VAL A 637 31.90 70.55 -9.11
N THR A 638 31.75 70.45 -10.44
CA THR A 638 32.62 69.94 -11.55
C THR A 638 33.64 68.79 -11.43
N ARG A 639 33.37 67.72 -12.21
CA ARG A 639 34.14 67.27 -13.42
C ARG A 639 35.68 67.26 -13.41
N ALA A 640 36.25 66.05 -13.53
CA ALA A 640 37.52 65.75 -14.22
C ALA A 640 37.46 64.34 -14.86
N GLN A 641 38.52 63.89 -15.55
CA GLN A 641 38.51 62.70 -16.42
C GLN A 641 39.63 61.67 -16.10
N ASN A 642 39.45 60.47 -16.65
CA ASN A 642 40.46 59.51 -17.14
C ASN A 642 41.06 58.42 -16.23
N THR A 643 41.08 57.23 -16.86
CA THR A 643 42.10 56.15 -16.89
C THR A 643 42.37 55.23 -15.70
N ILE A 644 42.02 53.94 -15.94
CA ILE A 644 42.83 52.72 -15.76
C ILE A 644 43.44 52.48 -14.36
N GLU A 645 42.93 51.47 -13.65
CA GLU A 645 43.61 50.17 -13.44
C GLU A 645 42.65 49.16 -12.79
N SER A 646 42.82 47.86 -13.07
CA SER A 646 41.93 46.79 -12.62
C SER A 646 42.69 45.65 -11.94
N ALA A 647 42.68 45.63 -10.60
CA ALA A 647 43.13 44.51 -9.80
C ALA A 647 41.94 43.56 -9.47
N PRO A 648 42.15 42.23 -9.42
CA PRO A 648 41.07 41.26 -9.29
C PRO A 648 40.46 41.21 -7.88
N ARG A 649 39.17 40.90 -7.80
CA ARG A 649 38.47 40.62 -6.54
C ARG A 649 38.52 39.13 -6.22
N THR A 650 38.69 38.81 -4.94
CA THR A 650 38.58 37.46 -4.40
C THR A 650 37.15 36.93 -4.58
N PHE A 651 37.00 35.74 -5.16
CA PHE A 651 35.70 35.07 -5.27
C PHE A 651 35.50 34.12 -4.09
N SER A 652 34.39 34.30 -3.38
CA SER A 652 33.99 33.46 -2.23
C SER A 652 33.06 32.34 -2.69
N THR A 653 33.35 31.11 -2.27
CA THR A 653 32.54 29.91 -2.57
C THR A 653 31.32 29.81 -1.64
N SER A 654 30.31 30.63 -1.92
CA SER A 654 28.95 30.43 -1.38
C SER A 654 27.92 30.53 -2.51
N SER A 655 27.06 29.51 -2.61
CA SER A 655 26.09 29.35 -3.71
C SER A 655 24.89 30.29 -3.56
N ILE A 656 25.11 31.56 -3.87
CA ILE A 656 24.02 32.51 -4.14
C ILE A 656 23.22 31.98 -5.33
N ILE A 657 21.92 31.72 -5.13
CA ILE A 657 21.00 31.41 -6.24
C ILE A 657 20.65 32.73 -6.93
N THR A 658 21.57 33.22 -7.76
CA THR A 658 21.22 34.06 -8.90
C THR A 658 20.44 33.21 -9.90
N ALA A 659 19.38 33.75 -10.48
CA ALA A 659 18.69 33.11 -11.60
C ALA A 659 19.67 33.07 -12.78
N LYS A 660 20.18 31.88 -13.10
CA LYS A 660 21.19 31.69 -14.16
C LYS A 660 20.60 32.11 -15.52
N SER A 661 21.22 33.11 -16.15
CA SER A 661 20.82 33.57 -17.47
C SER A 661 21.43 32.67 -18.55
N VAL A 662 20.70 31.65 -18.98
CA VAL A 662 21.05 30.84 -20.17
C VAL A 662 21.33 31.78 -21.35
N PRO A 663 22.48 31.68 -22.04
CA PRO A 663 22.81 32.53 -23.19
C PRO A 663 21.70 32.52 -24.24
N PRO A 664 21.30 33.67 -24.83
CA PRO A 664 20.15 33.74 -25.74
C PRO A 664 20.19 32.74 -26.90
N ARG A 665 21.40 32.44 -27.42
CA ARG A 665 21.68 31.44 -28.46
C ARG A 665 21.30 30.00 -28.07
N PHE A 666 21.52 29.60 -26.82
CA PHE A 666 21.28 28.22 -26.36
C PHE A 666 19.89 28.04 -25.74
N LYS A 667 19.10 29.11 -25.63
CA LYS A 667 17.80 29.12 -24.96
C LYS A 667 16.74 28.24 -25.64
N GLU A 668 16.76 28.13 -26.97
CA GLU A 668 15.87 27.21 -27.73
C GLU A 668 16.25 25.75 -27.44
N LEU A 669 17.55 25.40 -27.57
CA LEU A 669 18.05 24.03 -27.33
C LEU A 669 17.84 23.59 -25.87
N HIS A 670 18.15 24.45 -24.90
CA HIS A 670 17.89 24.19 -23.48
C HIS A 670 16.39 23.99 -23.20
N ALA A 671 15.50 24.81 -23.80
CA ALA A 671 14.05 24.63 -23.62
C ALA A 671 13.52 23.36 -24.31
N ALA A 672 14.13 22.94 -25.42
CA ALA A 672 13.79 21.70 -26.10
C ALA A 672 14.27 20.46 -25.30
N LEU A 673 15.47 20.49 -24.73
CA LEU A 673 15.99 19.41 -23.87
C LEU A 673 15.24 19.31 -22.53
N GLU A 674 14.82 20.43 -21.93
CA GLU A 674 13.90 20.41 -20.79
C GLU A 674 12.53 19.82 -21.18
N GLY A 675 12.05 20.10 -22.39
CA GLY A 675 10.85 19.47 -22.95
C GLY A 675 10.97 17.98 -23.29
N VAL A 676 12.20 17.47 -23.48
CA VAL A 676 12.50 16.03 -23.57
C VAL A 676 12.57 15.41 -22.17
N LYS A 677 13.22 16.09 -21.21
CA LYS A 677 13.22 15.69 -19.80
C LYS A 677 11.78 15.46 -19.30
N ASP A 678 10.91 16.46 -19.45
CA ASP A 678 9.51 16.39 -18.98
C ASP A 678 8.64 15.35 -19.71
N ALA A 679 9.04 14.90 -20.91
CA ALA A 679 8.25 13.98 -21.74
C ALA A 679 8.82 12.54 -21.82
N ALA A 680 10.03 12.31 -21.32
CA ALA A 680 10.76 11.05 -21.46
C ALA A 680 11.65 10.72 -20.23
N LEU A 681 11.15 11.02 -19.02
CA LEU A 681 11.90 10.85 -17.75
C LEU A 681 12.44 9.43 -17.53
N GLU A 682 11.67 8.40 -17.89
CA GLU A 682 12.04 6.99 -17.65
C GLU A 682 13.01 6.46 -18.73
N GLN A 683 13.12 7.17 -19.85
CA GLN A 683 13.75 6.68 -21.08
C GLN A 683 15.15 7.27 -21.36
N VAL A 684 15.54 8.34 -20.67
CA VAL A 684 16.79 9.07 -20.92
C VAL A 684 17.64 9.11 -19.65
N ASN A 685 18.96 8.93 -19.75
CA ASN A 685 19.84 9.02 -18.59
C ASN A 685 19.86 10.44 -18.00
N LEU A 686 19.08 10.64 -16.94
CA LEU A 686 18.89 11.92 -16.26
C LEU A 686 20.19 12.57 -15.79
N SER A 687 21.21 11.78 -15.41
CA SER A 687 22.52 12.33 -15.01
C SER A 687 23.23 12.99 -16.20
N ARG A 688 23.17 12.37 -17.38
CA ARG A 688 23.74 12.91 -18.61
C ARG A 688 22.92 14.09 -19.16
N LEU A 689 21.59 14.03 -19.07
CA LEU A 689 20.70 15.12 -19.49
C LEU A 689 20.89 16.38 -18.63
N GLN A 690 20.96 16.25 -17.30
CA GLN A 690 21.28 17.37 -16.41
C GLN A 690 22.69 17.92 -16.65
N PHE A 691 23.65 17.07 -17.04
CA PHE A 691 25.00 17.49 -17.37
C PHE A 691 25.04 18.32 -18.67
N ALA A 692 24.34 17.87 -19.72
CA ALA A 692 24.18 18.63 -20.96
C ALA A 692 23.49 19.99 -20.74
N LEU A 693 22.40 20.02 -19.96
CA LEU A 693 21.70 21.27 -19.61
C LEU A 693 22.62 22.27 -18.90
N ARG A 694 23.43 21.82 -17.93
CA ARG A 694 24.45 22.66 -17.27
C ARG A 694 25.55 23.14 -18.22
N GLY A 695 25.90 22.34 -19.23
CA GLY A 695 26.80 22.76 -20.31
C GLY A 695 26.27 23.96 -21.11
N LEU A 696 24.95 24.06 -21.28
CA LEU A 696 24.27 25.16 -21.99
C LEU A 696 24.02 26.41 -21.12
N GLU A 697 24.25 26.35 -19.80
CA GLU A 697 24.13 27.51 -18.90
C GLU A 697 25.30 28.51 -19.04
N SER A 698 26.41 28.13 -19.69
CA SER A 698 27.65 28.93 -19.80
C SER A 698 28.07 29.13 -21.26
N GLU A 699 28.75 30.24 -21.55
CA GLU A 699 29.42 30.44 -22.85
C GLU A 699 30.76 29.69 -22.94
N THR A 700 31.39 29.43 -21.80
CA THR A 700 32.56 28.58 -21.63
C THR A 700 32.20 27.43 -20.68
N PRO A 701 31.70 26.29 -21.19
CA PRO A 701 31.38 25.13 -20.36
C PRO A 701 32.65 24.56 -19.69
N LEU A 702 32.47 23.86 -18.56
CA LEU A 702 33.53 23.13 -17.88
C LEU A 702 33.66 21.74 -18.52
N ILE A 703 34.73 21.50 -19.28
CA ILE A 703 34.88 20.25 -20.03
C ILE A 703 35.51 19.17 -19.15
N ARG A 704 34.65 18.29 -18.62
CA ARG A 704 35.07 17.09 -17.90
C ARG A 704 35.64 16.01 -18.79
N VAL A 705 36.77 15.43 -18.36
CA VAL A 705 37.41 14.25 -18.96
C VAL A 705 37.67 13.21 -17.86
N ALA A 706 37.32 11.94 -18.09
CA ALA A 706 37.76 10.84 -17.23
C ALA A 706 39.05 10.19 -17.77
N VAL A 707 39.91 9.73 -16.87
CA VAL A 707 41.04 8.85 -17.17
C VAL A 707 40.90 7.62 -16.30
N LEU A 708 40.44 6.53 -16.91
CA LEU A 708 40.03 5.30 -16.22
C LEU A 708 41.10 4.22 -16.38
N GLY A 709 41.75 3.85 -15.28
CA GLY A 709 42.69 2.74 -15.23
C GLY A 709 42.00 1.39 -15.26
N LEU A 710 42.44 0.48 -16.13
CA LEU A 710 42.00 -0.91 -16.15
C LEU A 710 42.68 -1.66 -15.01
N ASN A 711 41.89 -2.07 -14.01
CA ASN A 711 42.29 -2.74 -12.76
C ASN A 711 43.19 -1.91 -11.82
N ASP A 712 44.06 -1.02 -12.34
CA ASP A 712 44.95 -0.16 -11.54
C ASP A 712 44.96 1.29 -12.06
N ALA A 713 44.95 2.25 -11.12
CA ALA A 713 45.05 3.67 -11.38
C ALA A 713 46.50 4.21 -11.52
N THR A 714 47.55 3.42 -11.22
CA THR A 714 48.94 3.93 -11.29
C THR A 714 49.33 4.40 -12.70
N SER A 715 49.11 3.60 -13.75
CA SER A 715 49.39 4.02 -15.14
C SER A 715 48.53 5.22 -15.58
N ALA A 716 47.29 5.32 -15.08
CA ALA A 716 46.43 6.48 -15.31
C ALA A 716 47.00 7.76 -14.64
N ARG A 717 47.45 7.68 -13.39
CA ARG A 717 48.12 8.80 -12.68
C ARG A 717 49.41 9.24 -13.38
N LYS A 718 50.28 8.29 -13.74
CA LYS A 718 51.52 8.56 -14.50
C LYS A 718 51.24 9.23 -15.85
N LEU A 719 50.25 8.76 -16.59
CA LEU A 719 49.85 9.36 -17.86
C LEU A 719 49.36 10.80 -17.66
N VAL A 720 48.52 11.06 -16.65
CA VAL A 720 48.03 12.41 -16.36
C VAL A 720 49.14 13.36 -15.91
N ARG A 721 50.16 12.88 -15.19
CA ARG A 721 51.38 13.67 -14.91
C ARG A 721 52.04 14.16 -16.20
N LEU A 722 52.26 13.27 -17.16
CA LEU A 722 52.86 13.60 -18.46
C LEU A 722 51.95 14.48 -19.35
N LEU A 723 50.63 14.30 -19.31
CA LEU A 723 49.67 15.11 -20.06
C LEU A 723 49.54 16.56 -19.56
N LEU A 724 49.98 16.84 -18.33
CA LEU A 724 49.81 18.15 -17.68
C LEU A 724 51.12 18.90 -17.43
N ALA A 725 52.26 18.21 -17.38
CA ALA A 725 53.56 18.80 -17.10
C ALA A 725 54.02 19.76 -18.21
N ASP A 726 54.59 20.90 -17.82
CA ASP A 726 55.26 21.82 -18.73
C ASP A 726 56.77 21.46 -18.76
N PRO A 727 57.38 21.19 -19.93
CA PRO A 727 58.81 20.92 -20.04
C PRO A 727 59.67 22.16 -19.71
N LEU A 728 59.14 23.38 -19.81
CA LEU A 728 59.84 24.61 -19.47
C LEU A 728 59.91 24.86 -17.95
N THR A 729 59.10 24.17 -17.14
CA THR A 729 59.15 24.27 -15.67
C THR A 729 60.01 23.16 -15.07
N PRO A 730 60.74 23.42 -13.95
CA PRO A 730 61.29 22.35 -13.14
C PRO A 730 60.14 21.50 -12.55
N ARG A 731 60.45 20.27 -12.11
CA ARG A 731 59.47 19.35 -11.50
C ARG A 731 58.73 20.04 -10.34
N GLU A 732 57.41 20.15 -10.45
CA GLU A 732 56.58 20.89 -9.51
C GLU A 732 55.97 19.97 -8.45
N GLY A 733 55.73 20.46 -7.23
CA GLY A 733 55.29 19.62 -6.10
C GLY A 733 53.93 18.90 -6.27
N TRP A 734 53.11 19.27 -7.26
CA TRP A 734 51.91 18.50 -7.61
C TRP A 734 52.23 17.20 -8.37
N GLU A 735 53.37 17.13 -9.07
CA GLU A 735 53.86 15.91 -9.70
C GLU A 735 54.19 14.85 -8.65
N ASP A 736 54.87 15.26 -7.57
CA ASP A 736 55.21 14.38 -6.45
C ASP A 736 53.96 13.91 -5.71
N ILE A 737 52.95 14.79 -5.53
CA ILE A 737 51.66 14.41 -4.94
C ILE A 737 50.92 13.38 -5.82
N LEU A 738 50.94 13.52 -7.15
CA LEU A 738 50.32 12.55 -8.06
C LEU A 738 51.04 11.20 -8.05
N ASP A 739 52.38 11.19 -8.05
CA ASP A 739 53.16 9.95 -7.98
C ASP A 739 52.94 9.25 -6.62
N SER A 740 52.92 10.00 -5.50
CA SER A 740 52.78 9.47 -4.13
C SER A 740 51.35 9.22 -3.65
N TYR A 741 50.31 9.43 -4.48
CA TYR A 741 48.91 9.27 -4.07
C TYR A 741 48.51 7.79 -3.92
N ASP A 742 48.74 7.24 -2.73
CA ASP A 742 48.47 5.83 -2.38
C ASP A 742 47.16 5.69 -1.58
N ALA A 743 46.03 5.83 -2.27
CA ALA A 743 44.69 5.66 -1.71
C ALA A 743 43.95 4.52 -2.42
N ASP A 744 42.95 3.93 -1.75
CA ASP A 744 42.10 2.85 -2.29
C ASP A 744 41.68 3.13 -3.73
N SER A 745 41.90 2.15 -4.63
CA SER A 745 41.72 2.32 -6.09
C SER A 745 40.30 2.76 -6.51
N SER A 746 39.30 2.51 -5.67
CA SER A 746 37.91 2.94 -5.85
C SER A 746 37.64 4.43 -5.53
N ARG A 747 38.61 5.15 -4.96
CA ARG A 747 38.49 6.57 -4.56
C ARG A 747 39.06 7.48 -5.63
N GLY A 748 38.18 7.95 -6.52
CA GLY A 748 38.55 8.84 -7.62
C GLY A 748 39.17 10.17 -7.16
N LEU A 749 40.11 10.65 -7.95
CA LEU A 749 40.91 11.86 -7.74
C LEU A 749 40.55 12.91 -8.79
N LEU A 750 40.31 14.15 -8.37
CA LEU A 750 39.89 15.23 -9.25
C LEU A 750 41.03 16.25 -9.46
N ILE A 751 41.21 16.73 -10.68
CA ILE A 751 42.27 17.67 -11.05
C ILE A 751 41.65 18.86 -11.79
N ARG A 752 41.98 20.07 -11.32
CA ARG A 752 41.44 21.35 -11.83
C ARG A 752 42.58 22.35 -12.07
N TYR A 753 42.34 23.37 -12.89
CA TYR A 753 43.27 24.49 -13.01
C TYR A 753 43.34 25.30 -11.70
N GLY A 754 44.54 25.73 -11.29
CA GLY A 754 44.71 26.70 -10.21
C GLY A 754 46.16 27.02 -9.86
N GLU A 755 46.41 28.22 -9.36
CA GLU A 755 47.73 28.72 -8.97
C GLU A 755 48.02 28.36 -7.49
N ILE A 756 48.72 27.24 -7.28
CA ILE A 756 49.34 26.74 -6.04
C ILE A 756 48.46 26.76 -4.77
N SER A 757 47.78 25.63 -4.56
CA SER A 757 47.68 24.92 -3.27
C SER A 757 47.32 25.73 -2.00
N GLN A 758 46.07 26.21 -1.92
CA GLN A 758 45.31 26.04 -0.68
C GLN A 758 44.43 24.79 -0.81
N SER A 759 44.65 23.79 0.04
CA SER A 759 43.78 22.62 0.17
C SER A 759 42.46 23.02 0.85
N ILE A 760 41.51 23.55 0.07
CA ILE A 760 40.18 23.95 0.56
C ILE A 760 39.49 22.71 1.19
N PRO A 761 39.30 22.66 2.52
CA PRO A 761 38.94 21.43 3.20
C PRO A 761 37.42 21.26 3.25
N ASN A 762 36.75 21.24 2.09
CA ASN A 762 35.30 21.06 1.97
C ASN A 762 34.83 20.72 0.53
N ASP A 763 35.52 19.82 -0.17
CA ASP A 763 35.01 19.22 -1.41
C ASP A 763 34.94 17.69 -1.26
N LEU A 764 33.87 17.08 -1.78
CA LEU A 764 33.50 15.67 -1.53
C LEU A 764 34.43 14.64 -2.19
N LEU A 765 35.26 15.10 -3.13
CA LEU A 765 36.31 14.32 -3.78
C LEU A 765 37.67 15.00 -3.53
N PRO A 766 38.75 14.23 -3.28
CA PRO A 766 40.10 14.79 -3.18
C PRO A 766 40.43 15.51 -4.50
N THR A 767 40.78 16.79 -4.40
CA THR A 767 40.94 17.68 -5.55
C THR A 767 42.31 18.34 -5.51
N ILE A 768 43.06 18.25 -6.61
CA ILE A 768 44.37 18.88 -6.81
C ILE A 768 44.24 20.04 -7.79
N SER A 769 44.76 21.22 -7.41
CA SER A 769 44.92 22.37 -8.31
C SER A 769 46.28 22.34 -8.99
N VAL A 770 46.29 22.29 -10.32
CA VAL A 770 47.49 22.21 -11.15
C VAL A 770 47.57 23.44 -12.07
N PRO A 771 48.69 24.19 -12.14
CA PRO A 771 48.81 25.40 -12.94
C PRO A 771 49.01 25.15 -14.45
N SER A 772 48.59 23.99 -14.98
CA SER A 772 48.87 23.59 -16.36
C SER A 772 48.16 24.48 -17.42
N PRO A 773 48.88 24.95 -18.46
CA PRO A 773 48.30 25.72 -19.56
C PRO A 773 47.15 25.02 -20.29
N ILE A 774 47.19 23.69 -20.37
CA ILE A 774 46.16 22.87 -21.04
C ILE A 774 44.82 22.98 -20.30
N LEU A 775 44.84 22.83 -18.96
CA LEU A 775 43.64 22.97 -18.13
C LEU A 775 43.06 24.39 -18.22
N ARG A 776 43.92 25.42 -18.22
CA ARG A 776 43.52 26.83 -18.34
C ARG A 776 42.88 27.13 -19.69
N LYS A 777 43.47 26.64 -20.79
CA LYS A 777 43.00 26.94 -22.16
C LYS A 777 41.67 26.26 -22.47
N GLY A 778 41.47 25.03 -22.03
CA GLY A 778 40.25 24.25 -22.30
C GLY A 778 39.16 24.32 -21.24
N ASN A 779 39.39 25.01 -20.11
CA ASN A 779 38.51 24.96 -18.93
C ASN A 779 38.20 23.51 -18.51
N LEU A 780 39.26 22.70 -18.37
CA LEU A 780 39.18 21.25 -18.20
C LEU A 780 39.14 20.85 -16.72
N GLU A 781 38.35 19.80 -16.43
CA GLU A 781 38.30 19.10 -15.13
C GLU A 781 38.57 17.62 -15.38
N ILE A 782 39.67 17.08 -14.83
CA ILE A 782 40.09 15.68 -15.08
C ILE A 782 39.76 14.83 -13.84
N LEU A 783 39.02 13.75 -14.04
CA LEU A 783 38.75 12.72 -13.04
C LEU A 783 39.64 11.49 -13.32
N VAL A 784 40.46 11.09 -12.36
CA VAL A 784 41.22 9.84 -12.39
C VAL A 784 40.53 8.80 -11.50
N SER A 785 40.28 7.60 -12.01
CA SER A 785 39.60 6.50 -11.29
C SER A 785 39.99 5.15 -11.91
N THR A 786 39.63 4.02 -11.30
CA THR A 786 39.64 2.72 -11.99
C THR A 786 38.31 2.40 -12.66
N LEU A 787 38.35 1.55 -13.69
CA LEU A 787 37.21 0.76 -14.17
C LEU A 787 37.28 -0.62 -13.50
N GLY A 788 36.17 -1.10 -12.93
CA GLY A 788 36.11 -2.36 -12.18
C GLY A 788 36.27 -3.60 -13.06
N SER A 789 36.82 -4.67 -12.48
CA SER A 789 37.08 -5.96 -13.15
C SER A 789 35.81 -6.78 -13.40
N GLU A 790 35.80 -7.53 -14.51
CA GLU A 790 34.77 -8.53 -14.89
C GLU A 790 33.32 -8.00 -15.02
N PRO A 791 32.96 -7.40 -16.18
CA PRO A 791 31.57 -7.38 -16.62
C PRO A 791 31.12 -8.80 -16.97
N ASP A 792 29.93 -9.19 -16.48
CA ASP A 792 29.35 -10.51 -16.73
C ASP A 792 29.41 -10.89 -18.22
N HIS A 793 29.88 -12.11 -18.49
CA HIS A 793 30.27 -12.54 -19.85
C HIS A 793 29.11 -12.59 -20.87
N ALA A 794 27.86 -12.42 -20.42
CA ALA A 794 26.65 -12.37 -21.22
C ALA A 794 26.08 -10.95 -21.47
N ALA A 795 26.63 -9.90 -20.83
CA ALA A 795 26.05 -8.56 -20.87
C ALA A 795 26.61 -7.68 -22.02
N THR A 796 25.71 -7.01 -22.74
CA THR A 796 26.04 -5.94 -23.69
C THR A 796 26.48 -4.68 -22.95
N LEU A 797 27.53 -4.00 -23.43
CA LEU A 797 27.98 -2.74 -22.82
C LEU A 797 27.36 -1.53 -23.53
N HIS A 798 27.02 -0.50 -22.76
CA HIS A 798 26.49 0.77 -23.26
C HIS A 798 27.52 1.89 -23.07
N ALA A 799 27.43 2.96 -23.86
CA ALA A 799 28.37 4.10 -23.78
C ALA A 799 28.48 4.72 -22.37
N ASP A 800 27.40 4.67 -21.59
CA ASP A 800 27.34 5.14 -20.20
C ASP A 800 28.38 4.46 -19.28
N THR A 801 28.80 3.22 -19.57
CA THR A 801 29.87 2.52 -18.81
C THR A 801 31.19 3.31 -18.83
N PHE A 802 31.47 4.04 -19.91
CA PHE A 802 32.70 4.84 -20.04
C PHE A 802 32.48 6.32 -19.72
N LEU A 803 31.29 6.86 -20.02
CA LEU A 803 30.99 8.30 -19.94
C LEU A 803 30.24 8.71 -18.66
N VAL A 804 29.84 7.76 -17.81
CA VAL A 804 29.27 8.00 -16.47
C VAL A 804 29.97 7.14 -15.41
N PRO A 805 31.29 7.31 -15.20
CA PRO A 805 32.03 6.57 -14.18
C PRO A 805 31.41 6.75 -12.79
N THR A 806 31.36 5.65 -12.03
CA THR A 806 30.95 5.63 -10.63
C THR A 806 32.15 5.88 -9.71
N VAL A 807 32.08 6.90 -8.88
CA VAL A 807 33.16 7.31 -7.97
C VAL A 807 32.71 7.16 -6.53
N THR A 808 33.56 6.62 -5.65
CA THR A 808 33.28 6.62 -4.21
C THR A 808 33.57 8.00 -3.60
N ILE A 809 32.59 8.52 -2.85
CA ILE A 809 32.66 9.77 -2.10
C ILE A 809 32.62 9.44 -0.60
N GLN A 810 33.61 9.92 0.14
CA GLN A 810 33.65 9.76 1.59
C GLN A 810 32.71 10.79 2.24
N THR A 811 31.65 10.31 2.89
CA THR A 811 30.81 11.16 3.75
C THR A 811 31.56 11.51 5.04
N SER A 812 31.40 12.74 5.51
CA SER A 812 32.34 13.38 6.44
C SER A 812 32.55 12.61 7.76
N HIS A 813 33.81 12.49 8.16
CA HIS A 813 34.35 11.90 9.40
C HIS A 813 33.95 10.45 9.78
N SER A 814 32.92 9.85 9.18
CA SER A 814 32.39 8.53 9.59
C SER A 814 33.00 7.32 8.86
N GLY A 815 33.88 7.55 7.88
CA GLY A 815 34.50 6.48 7.07
C GLY A 815 33.56 5.81 6.05
N ARG A 816 32.30 6.25 5.94
CA ARG A 816 31.32 5.68 5.00
C ARG A 816 31.48 6.23 3.59
N HIS A 817 31.57 5.33 2.62
CA HIS A 817 31.69 5.63 1.18
C HIS A 817 30.34 5.50 0.48
N ASN A 818 29.87 6.57 -0.17
CA ASN A 818 28.71 6.55 -1.06
C ASN A 818 29.18 6.51 -2.52
N VAL A 819 28.53 5.72 -3.38
CA VAL A 819 28.83 5.69 -4.82
C VAL A 819 28.02 6.78 -5.53
N VAL A 820 28.70 7.65 -6.30
CA VAL A 820 28.06 8.72 -7.08
C VAL A 820 28.44 8.60 -8.55
N ARG A 821 27.44 8.74 -9.44
CA ARG A 821 27.62 8.78 -10.89
C ARG A 821 28.19 10.14 -11.32
N TYR A 822 29.33 10.14 -11.99
CA TYR A 822 30.06 11.35 -12.38
C TYR A 822 30.13 11.48 -13.92
N PRO A 823 29.12 12.07 -14.58
CA PRO A 823 29.11 12.18 -16.03
C PRO A 823 30.25 13.08 -16.55
N VAL A 824 30.87 12.66 -17.65
CA VAL A 824 31.98 13.33 -18.35
C VAL A 824 31.70 13.48 -19.85
N HIS A 825 32.44 14.34 -20.54
CA HIS A 825 32.30 14.50 -22.00
C HIS A 825 33.16 13.51 -22.79
N ARG A 826 34.33 13.15 -22.24
CA ARG A 826 35.32 12.27 -22.88
C ARG A 826 36.00 11.38 -21.85
N THR A 827 36.47 10.21 -22.30
CA THR A 827 37.13 9.22 -21.44
C THR A 827 38.35 8.63 -22.12
N ILE A 828 39.50 8.67 -21.43
CA ILE A 828 40.69 7.90 -21.76
C ILE A 828 40.68 6.61 -20.94
N VAL A 829 40.75 5.45 -21.59
CA VAL A 829 40.85 4.15 -20.92
C VAL A 829 42.30 3.69 -20.94
N CYS A 830 42.94 3.62 -19.76
CA CYS A 830 44.36 3.32 -19.61
C CYS A 830 44.57 1.83 -19.28
N GLY A 831 45.31 1.12 -20.13
CA GLY A 831 45.65 -0.30 -19.93
C GLY A 831 47.15 -0.55 -19.99
N ARG A 832 47.60 -1.65 -19.40
CA ARG A 832 49.02 -2.02 -19.34
C ARG A 832 49.28 -3.35 -20.03
N GLY A 833 50.34 -3.41 -20.85
CA GLY A 833 50.74 -4.64 -21.53
C GLY A 833 49.74 -5.12 -22.60
N VAL A 834 49.95 -6.35 -23.07
CA VAL A 834 49.05 -7.01 -24.03
C VAL A 834 47.70 -7.34 -23.41
N ASP A 835 47.67 -7.62 -22.10
CA ASP A 835 46.43 -7.92 -21.37
C ASP A 835 45.51 -6.70 -21.33
N GLY A 836 46.05 -5.51 -21.03
CA GLY A 836 45.30 -4.25 -21.11
C GLY A 836 44.77 -3.95 -22.53
N LEU A 837 45.53 -4.30 -23.57
CA LEU A 837 45.08 -4.20 -24.97
C LEU A 837 43.90 -5.14 -25.26
N LEU A 838 43.96 -6.39 -24.77
CA LEU A 838 42.90 -7.38 -24.92
C LEU A 838 41.64 -6.99 -24.14
N SER A 839 41.78 -6.49 -22.90
CA SER A 839 40.65 -5.99 -22.10
C SER A 839 39.98 -4.78 -22.76
N TYR A 840 40.75 -3.79 -23.24
CA TYR A 840 40.19 -2.65 -23.99
C TYR A 840 39.48 -3.10 -25.27
N SER A 841 40.13 -3.97 -26.06
CA SER A 841 39.60 -4.51 -27.32
C SER A 841 38.28 -5.26 -27.13
N THR A 842 38.20 -6.15 -26.14
CA THR A 842 37.01 -6.95 -25.85
C THR A 842 35.84 -6.12 -25.32
N MET A 843 36.10 -5.11 -24.47
CA MET A 843 35.05 -4.19 -24.02
C MET A 843 34.52 -3.30 -25.14
N ILE A 844 35.40 -2.69 -25.95
CA ILE A 844 34.98 -1.86 -27.09
C ILE A 844 34.26 -2.70 -28.17
N GLY A 845 34.66 -3.97 -28.35
CA GLY A 845 33.95 -4.91 -29.22
C GLY A 845 32.57 -5.34 -28.72
N ARG A 846 32.27 -5.17 -27.42
CA ARG A 846 30.94 -5.41 -26.79
C ARG A 846 30.12 -4.14 -26.58
N ALA A 847 30.66 -2.95 -26.90
CA ALA A 847 30.07 -1.67 -26.54
C ALA A 847 29.35 -0.97 -27.72
N ASP A 848 28.05 -0.72 -27.56
CA ASP A 848 27.27 0.07 -28.52
C ASP A 848 27.53 1.58 -28.33
N LEU A 849 28.65 2.05 -28.90
CA LEU A 849 29.14 3.42 -28.75
C LEU A 849 28.55 4.43 -29.76
N LYS A 850 27.82 3.98 -30.78
CA LYS A 850 27.18 4.81 -31.85
C LYS A 850 27.98 6.07 -32.23
N ASN A 851 27.39 7.25 -32.02
CA ASN A 851 27.94 8.57 -32.35
C ASN A 851 28.97 9.06 -31.31
N GLU A 852 29.11 8.37 -30.18
CA GLU A 852 30.01 8.73 -29.07
C GLU A 852 31.41 8.11 -29.20
N ALA A 853 31.66 7.31 -30.24
CA ALA A 853 32.92 6.61 -30.47
C ALA A 853 34.16 7.52 -30.68
N SER A 854 33.97 8.83 -30.82
CA SER A 854 35.00 9.87 -30.84
C SER A 854 35.40 10.36 -29.43
N SER A 855 34.56 10.09 -28.43
CA SER A 855 34.68 10.57 -27.05
C SER A 855 35.36 9.57 -26.11
N VAL A 856 35.45 8.30 -26.50
CA VAL A 856 36.20 7.25 -25.78
C VAL A 856 37.47 6.89 -26.55
N ARG A 857 38.63 6.91 -25.90
CA ARG A 857 39.93 6.56 -26.51
C ARG A 857 40.76 5.67 -25.57
N GLY A 858 41.38 4.64 -26.12
CA GLY A 858 42.32 3.78 -25.39
C GLY A 858 43.72 4.36 -25.38
N ALA A 859 44.40 4.26 -24.23
CA ALA A 859 45.82 4.55 -24.06
C ALA A 859 46.49 3.31 -23.45
N ILE A 860 47.30 2.59 -24.22
CA ILE A 860 47.90 1.32 -23.78
C ILE A 860 49.41 1.46 -23.61
N GLU A 861 49.90 1.19 -22.41
CA GLU A 861 51.31 1.16 -22.03
C GLU A 861 51.98 -0.09 -22.65
N LEU A 862 52.79 0.10 -23.71
CA LEU A 862 53.40 -0.99 -24.46
C LEU A 862 54.81 -0.62 -24.96
N ALA A 863 55.84 -1.29 -24.44
CA ALA A 863 57.24 -1.07 -24.81
C ALA A 863 57.58 -1.75 -26.15
N VAL A 864 57.15 -1.14 -27.27
CA VAL A 864 57.44 -1.60 -28.63
C VAL A 864 58.18 -0.51 -29.42
N ALA A 865 59.34 -0.85 -29.98
CA ALA A 865 60.06 0.04 -30.87
C ALA A 865 59.35 0.16 -32.23
N ASP A 866 59.25 1.40 -32.72
CA ASP A 866 58.75 1.83 -34.03
C ASP A 866 57.37 1.30 -34.47
N GLN A 867 56.30 2.09 -34.23
CA GLN A 867 55.06 1.99 -35.00
C GLN A 867 54.47 3.35 -35.39
N GLN A 868 54.11 3.48 -36.67
CA GLN A 868 53.28 4.57 -37.21
C GLN A 868 51.76 4.23 -37.18
N SER A 869 51.37 3.21 -36.40
CA SER A 869 50.02 2.62 -36.39
C SER A 869 49.07 3.38 -35.45
N THR A 870 48.79 4.65 -35.75
CA THR A 870 47.75 5.42 -35.03
C THR A 870 46.35 5.03 -35.51
N ASN A 871 45.67 4.17 -34.75
CA ASN A 871 44.24 3.93 -34.93
C ASN A 871 43.46 5.02 -34.18
N GLU A 872 42.42 5.61 -34.77
CA GLU A 872 41.75 6.82 -34.25
C GLU A 872 41.23 6.70 -32.80
N ARG A 873 40.97 5.47 -32.36
CA ARG A 873 40.42 5.12 -31.03
C ARG A 873 41.46 4.49 -30.08
N LEU A 874 42.72 4.36 -30.48
CA LEU A 874 43.77 3.68 -29.71
C LEU A 874 45.14 4.34 -29.92
N SER A 875 45.69 4.89 -28.84
CA SER A 875 47.08 5.34 -28.76
C SER A 875 47.91 4.30 -27.98
N VAL A 876 48.99 3.83 -28.58
CA VAL A 876 50.05 3.10 -27.85
C VAL A 876 50.98 4.14 -27.22
N VAL A 877 51.32 3.96 -25.94
CA VAL A 877 52.07 4.94 -25.15
C VAL A 877 53.26 4.27 -24.46
N ASP A 878 54.39 4.97 -24.41
CA ASP A 878 55.59 4.59 -23.64
C ASP A 878 55.85 5.66 -22.56
N VAL A 879 55.27 5.41 -21.38
CA VAL A 879 55.27 6.32 -20.23
C VAL A 879 56.68 6.55 -19.67
N ASP A 880 57.51 5.51 -19.64
CA ASP A 880 58.86 5.60 -19.07
C ASP A 880 59.82 6.30 -20.05
N ARG A 881 59.66 6.10 -21.38
CA ARG A 881 60.34 6.90 -22.41
C ARG A 881 59.91 8.38 -22.37
N ALA A 882 58.62 8.66 -22.16
CA ALA A 882 58.12 10.01 -22.05
C ALA A 882 58.70 10.76 -20.83
N SER A 883 58.75 10.13 -19.65
CA SER A 883 59.40 10.74 -18.48
C SER A 883 60.90 10.94 -18.74
N THR A 884 61.59 9.91 -19.25
CA THR A 884 63.04 10.02 -19.57
C THR A 884 63.35 11.16 -20.55
N ALA A 885 62.44 11.46 -21.48
CA ALA A 885 62.56 12.61 -22.38
C ALA A 885 62.37 13.95 -21.64
N LEU A 886 61.29 14.07 -20.87
CA LEU A 886 60.94 15.26 -20.07
C LEU A 886 62.02 15.61 -19.04
N ASP A 887 62.51 14.61 -18.31
CA ASP A 887 63.50 14.76 -17.27
C ASP A 887 64.85 15.22 -17.86
N LYS A 888 65.28 14.65 -19.00
CA LYS A 888 66.46 15.13 -19.77
C LYS A 888 66.33 16.56 -20.27
N PHE A 889 65.13 17.02 -20.64
CA PHE A 889 64.91 18.40 -21.07
C PHE A 889 65.04 19.37 -19.89
N ARG A 890 64.51 18.97 -18.73
CA ARG A 890 64.63 19.71 -17.45
C ARG A 890 66.07 19.77 -16.93
N GLU A 891 66.91 18.77 -17.21
CA GLU A 891 68.36 18.82 -16.96
C GLU A 891 69.07 19.91 -17.78
N SER A 892 68.72 20.05 -19.06
CA SER A 892 69.29 21.07 -19.95
C SER A 892 68.48 21.26 -21.23
N VAL A 893 68.13 22.51 -21.56
CA VAL A 893 67.47 22.91 -22.81
C VAL A 893 68.27 22.50 -24.07
N HIS A 894 69.59 22.26 -23.94
CA HIS A 894 70.42 21.73 -25.04
C HIS A 894 70.00 20.31 -25.47
N ASN A 895 69.29 19.57 -24.62
CA ASN A 895 68.79 18.23 -24.90
C ASN A 895 67.48 18.22 -25.73
N ALA A 896 67.05 19.36 -26.27
CA ALA A 896 65.80 19.53 -27.02
C ALA A 896 65.57 18.50 -28.14
N SER A 897 66.62 18.09 -28.86
CA SER A 897 66.52 17.08 -29.94
C SER A 897 66.30 15.66 -29.43
N ASP A 898 66.79 15.35 -28.23
CA ASP A 898 66.54 14.07 -27.55
C ASP A 898 65.18 14.08 -26.84
N TYR A 899 64.72 15.23 -26.34
CA TYR A 899 63.33 15.43 -25.92
C TYR A 899 62.36 15.19 -27.09
N GLU A 900 62.55 15.85 -28.22
CA GLU A 900 61.68 15.71 -29.40
C GLU A 900 61.61 14.24 -29.89
N ARG A 901 62.76 13.56 -30.01
CA ARG A 901 62.84 12.14 -30.42
C ARG A 901 62.27 11.19 -29.36
N GLY A 902 62.40 11.53 -28.07
CA GLY A 902 61.84 10.78 -26.96
C GLY A 902 60.31 10.90 -26.92
N TRP A 903 59.82 12.14 -26.87
CA TRP A 903 58.43 12.54 -26.72
C TRP A 903 57.56 12.15 -27.91
N ASN A 904 57.95 12.50 -29.14
CA ASN A 904 57.18 12.13 -30.33
C ASN A 904 57.15 10.60 -30.52
N GLY A 905 58.24 9.91 -30.14
CA GLY A 905 58.32 8.46 -30.12
C GLY A 905 57.71 7.78 -28.88
N SER A 906 57.02 8.52 -28.00
CA SER A 906 56.36 7.99 -26.81
C SER A 906 54.83 7.86 -26.93
N GLY A 907 54.22 8.38 -28.00
CA GLY A 907 52.77 8.33 -28.21
C GLY A 907 51.93 9.25 -27.31
N VAL A 908 52.54 10.06 -26.43
CA VAL A 908 51.83 11.03 -25.57
C VAL A 908 51.26 12.21 -26.36
N GLN A 909 51.99 12.73 -27.37
CA GLN A 909 51.57 13.94 -28.10
C GLN A 909 50.18 13.81 -28.77
N PRO A 910 49.82 12.71 -29.47
CA PRO A 910 48.47 12.52 -30.03
C PRO A 910 47.32 12.47 -28.99
N LEU A 911 47.62 12.26 -27.71
CA LEU A 911 46.64 12.38 -26.62
C LEU A 911 46.49 13.84 -26.17
N ILE A 912 47.60 14.60 -26.08
CA ILE A 912 47.57 16.05 -25.83
C ILE A 912 46.82 16.77 -26.95
N ASP A 913 47.09 16.44 -28.21
CA ASP A 913 46.41 17.01 -29.37
C ASP A 913 44.89 16.71 -29.34
N TRP A 914 44.51 15.48 -29.00
CA TRP A 914 43.10 15.10 -28.86
C TRP A 914 42.40 15.79 -27.69
N LEU A 915 43.07 15.98 -26.54
CA LEU A 915 42.55 16.83 -25.47
C LEU A 915 42.42 18.28 -25.94
N ALA A 916 43.39 18.80 -26.71
CA ALA A 916 43.35 20.14 -27.26
C ALA A 916 42.18 20.37 -28.24
N THR A 917 41.73 19.36 -28.99
CA THR A 917 40.49 19.47 -29.83
C THR A 917 39.21 19.74 -29.03
N SER A 918 39.20 19.51 -27.71
CA SER A 918 38.08 19.91 -26.84
C SER A 918 38.19 21.36 -26.31
N SER A 919 39.35 21.99 -26.52
CA SER A 919 39.69 23.34 -26.05
C SER A 919 39.65 24.43 -27.14
N GLU A 920 39.28 24.07 -28.38
CA GLU A 920 39.15 25.06 -29.45
C GLU A 920 37.94 25.96 -29.20
N ALA A 921 38.18 27.27 -29.17
CA ALA A 921 37.13 28.25 -28.91
C ALA A 921 36.13 28.26 -30.08
N PRO A 922 34.80 28.22 -29.83
CA PRO A 922 33.80 28.09 -30.88
C PRO A 922 33.85 29.30 -31.83
N THR A 923 34.07 29.02 -33.12
CA THR A 923 34.15 30.03 -34.17
C THR A 923 32.76 30.51 -34.58
N GLY A 924 32.19 31.43 -33.80
CA GLY A 924 30.90 32.07 -34.07
C GLY A 924 29.75 31.50 -33.24
N ASN A 925 28.66 31.11 -33.91
CA ASN A 925 27.42 30.68 -33.26
C ASN A 925 27.44 29.23 -32.75
N ALA A 926 28.33 28.39 -33.28
CA ALA A 926 28.37 26.96 -33.06
C ALA A 926 28.53 26.55 -31.58
N LEU A 927 27.97 25.39 -31.23
CA LEU A 927 28.16 24.71 -29.95
C LEU A 927 29.63 24.26 -29.78
N ASN A 928 30.11 24.17 -28.54
CA ASN A 928 31.43 23.60 -28.27
C ASN A 928 31.48 22.12 -28.77
N PRO A 929 32.52 21.70 -29.51
CA PRO A 929 32.59 20.36 -30.13
C PRO A 929 32.66 19.20 -29.12
N ALA A 930 32.90 19.45 -27.83
CA ALA A 930 32.80 18.45 -26.77
C ALA A 930 31.37 18.26 -26.23
N LEU A 931 30.44 19.19 -26.50
CA LEU A 931 29.02 19.05 -26.12
C LEU A 931 28.16 18.40 -27.22
N VAL A 932 28.53 18.55 -28.50
CA VAL A 932 27.74 18.01 -29.63
C VAL A 932 27.46 16.51 -29.50
N PRO A 933 28.44 15.61 -29.27
CA PRO A 933 28.19 14.16 -29.20
C PRO A 933 27.25 13.78 -28.05
N LEU A 934 27.40 14.45 -26.89
CA LEU A 934 26.58 14.24 -25.70
C LEU A 934 25.11 14.62 -25.91
N VAL A 935 24.84 15.72 -26.63
CA VAL A 935 23.46 16.14 -26.93
C VAL A 935 22.85 15.27 -28.04
N GLU A 936 23.64 14.91 -29.05
CA GLU A 936 23.22 14.05 -30.15
C GLU A 936 22.85 12.64 -29.65
N SER A 937 23.66 12.03 -28.79
CA SER A 937 23.37 10.71 -28.19
C SER A 937 22.13 10.72 -27.29
N LEU A 938 21.90 11.80 -26.54
CA LEU A 938 20.69 11.95 -25.69
C LEU A 938 19.42 12.06 -26.52
N VAL A 939 19.46 12.78 -27.64
CA VAL A 939 18.34 12.90 -28.57
C VAL A 939 18.08 11.59 -29.30
N ASP A 940 19.13 10.90 -29.78
CA ASP A 940 19.01 9.59 -30.43
C ASP A 940 18.48 8.49 -29.48
N ALA A 941 18.90 8.49 -28.21
CA ALA A 941 18.37 7.58 -27.20
C ALA A 941 16.88 7.83 -26.93
N ALA A 942 16.47 9.11 -26.81
CA ALA A 942 15.07 9.46 -26.65
C ALA A 942 14.22 9.03 -27.87
N ASP A 943 14.69 9.28 -29.10
CA ASP A 943 14.01 8.89 -30.34
C ASP A 943 13.79 7.37 -30.42
N ALA A 944 14.85 6.59 -30.18
CA ALA A 944 14.79 5.12 -30.18
C ALA A 944 13.84 4.56 -29.10
N SER A 945 13.80 5.18 -27.91
CA SER A 945 12.92 4.76 -26.82
C SER A 945 11.43 5.00 -27.11
N VAL A 946 11.10 6.12 -27.77
CA VAL A 946 9.73 6.47 -28.18
C VAL A 946 9.26 5.49 -29.25
N ILE A 947 10.10 5.19 -30.24
CA ILE A 947 9.82 4.18 -31.27
C ILE A 947 9.55 2.80 -30.65
N ALA A 948 10.34 2.38 -29.65
CA ALA A 948 10.14 1.11 -28.95
C ALA A 948 8.83 1.07 -28.14
N ARG A 949 8.46 2.18 -27.46
CA ARG A 949 7.19 2.32 -26.74
C ARG A 949 5.99 2.26 -27.70
N ASP A 950 6.06 2.98 -28.81
CA ASP A 950 5.01 3.01 -29.83
C ASP A 950 4.80 1.62 -30.47
N ALA A 951 5.88 0.89 -30.74
CA ALA A 951 5.80 -0.49 -31.24
C ALA A 951 5.16 -1.45 -30.23
N LYS A 952 5.48 -1.31 -28.94
CA LYS A 952 4.86 -2.10 -27.86
C LYS A 952 3.37 -1.81 -27.71
N ALA A 953 2.97 -0.53 -27.71
CA ALA A 953 1.57 -0.12 -27.63
C ALA A 953 0.75 -0.65 -28.83
N LEU A 954 1.31 -0.59 -30.04
CA LEU A 954 0.67 -1.15 -31.24
C LEU A 954 0.51 -2.68 -31.17
N GLN A 955 1.49 -3.39 -30.60
CA GLN A 955 1.42 -4.82 -30.36
C GLN A 955 0.32 -5.17 -29.33
N GLU A 956 0.26 -4.42 -28.22
CA GLU A 956 -0.76 -4.57 -27.17
C GLU A 956 -2.18 -4.32 -27.73
N GLN A 957 -2.39 -3.24 -28.49
CA GLN A 957 -3.66 -2.98 -29.19
C GLN A 957 -4.04 -4.10 -30.16
N THR A 958 -3.07 -4.64 -30.93
CA THR A 958 -3.32 -5.73 -31.88
C THR A 958 -3.76 -7.02 -31.18
N THR A 959 -3.31 -7.26 -29.95
CA THR A 959 -3.73 -8.42 -29.15
C THR A 959 -5.13 -8.31 -28.51
N GLY A 960 -5.71 -7.11 -28.40
CA GLY A 960 -6.99 -6.89 -27.71
C GLY A 960 -8.25 -7.24 -28.51
N VAL A 961 -8.18 -7.41 -29.83
CA VAL A 961 -9.39 -7.54 -30.67
C VAL A 961 -9.92 -8.97 -30.73
N THR A 962 -11.04 -9.23 -30.06
CA THR A 962 -11.72 -10.54 -30.06
C THR A 962 -12.01 -11.05 -31.49
N PRO A 963 -11.63 -12.29 -31.86
CA PRO A 963 -11.87 -12.82 -33.19
C PRO A 963 -13.36 -12.90 -33.57
N GLU A 964 -13.69 -12.60 -34.83
CA GLU A 964 -15.08 -12.58 -35.32
C GLU A 964 -15.79 -13.96 -35.25
N LYS A 965 -15.01 -15.04 -35.34
CA LYS A 965 -15.47 -16.42 -35.08
C LYS A 965 -15.97 -16.63 -33.65
N THR A 966 -15.45 -15.85 -32.69
CA THR A 966 -15.88 -15.85 -31.29
C THR A 966 -17.14 -14.98 -31.11
N ARG A 967 -17.18 -13.77 -31.66
CA ARG A 967 -18.39 -12.91 -31.65
C ARG A 967 -19.62 -13.63 -32.23
N SER A 968 -19.47 -14.26 -33.39
CA SER A 968 -20.50 -15.09 -34.03
C SER A 968 -20.80 -16.43 -33.32
N SER A 969 -20.04 -16.80 -32.28
CA SER A 969 -20.39 -17.88 -31.35
C SER A 969 -21.23 -17.37 -30.17
N LEU A 970 -20.93 -16.16 -29.70
CA LEU A 970 -21.62 -15.52 -28.58
C LEU A 970 -23.03 -15.03 -28.95
N ASP A 971 -23.25 -14.47 -30.15
CA ASP A 971 -24.60 -14.09 -30.62
C ASP A 971 -25.56 -15.31 -30.73
N ARG A 972 -25.03 -16.48 -31.13
CA ARG A 972 -25.77 -17.75 -31.07
C ARG A 972 -26.07 -18.20 -29.64
N ALA A 973 -25.19 -17.92 -28.67
CA ALA A 973 -25.44 -18.18 -27.26
C ALA A 973 -26.56 -17.28 -26.69
N VAL A 974 -26.64 -16.01 -27.10
CA VAL A 974 -27.77 -15.11 -26.74
C VAL A 974 -29.09 -15.66 -27.28
N THR A 975 -29.11 -16.05 -28.56
CA THR A 975 -30.30 -16.60 -29.21
C THR A 975 -30.81 -17.85 -28.48
N SER A 976 -29.91 -18.78 -28.14
CA SER A 976 -30.24 -19.98 -27.36
C SER A 976 -30.60 -19.70 -25.90
N TRP A 977 -30.15 -18.59 -25.31
CA TRP A 977 -30.62 -18.12 -24.01
C TRP A 977 -32.05 -17.58 -24.10
N ALA A 978 -32.37 -16.71 -25.07
CA ALA A 978 -33.69 -16.10 -25.22
C ALA A 978 -34.80 -17.15 -25.44
N GLU A 979 -34.56 -18.15 -26.30
CA GLU A 979 -35.46 -19.30 -26.51
C GLU A 979 -35.80 -20.02 -25.19
N ARG A 980 -34.80 -20.23 -24.33
CA ARG A 980 -34.94 -20.97 -23.06
C ARG A 980 -35.54 -20.09 -21.97
N ALA A 981 -35.25 -18.79 -21.95
CA ALA A 981 -35.84 -17.82 -21.03
C ALA A 981 -37.34 -17.58 -21.31
N HIS A 982 -37.74 -17.44 -22.57
CA HIS A 982 -39.17 -17.40 -22.94
C HIS A 982 -39.88 -18.73 -22.66
N SER A 983 -39.18 -19.87 -22.82
CA SER A 983 -39.71 -21.18 -22.44
C SER A 983 -39.88 -21.35 -20.92
N GLU A 984 -38.98 -20.79 -20.10
CA GLU A 984 -39.12 -20.73 -18.64
C GLU A 984 -40.29 -19.81 -18.24
N LEU A 985 -40.37 -18.59 -18.78
CA LEU A 985 -41.44 -17.64 -18.47
C LEU A 985 -42.83 -18.25 -18.73
N ARG A 986 -42.95 -19.07 -19.79
CA ARG A 986 -44.18 -19.81 -20.06
C ARG A 986 -44.35 -20.96 -19.06
N SER A 987 -43.46 -21.94 -19.07
CA SER A 987 -43.65 -23.21 -18.35
C SER A 987 -43.59 -23.08 -16.83
N SER A 988 -42.63 -22.34 -16.29
CA SER A 988 -42.43 -22.18 -14.84
C SER A 988 -43.53 -21.32 -14.20
N LEU A 989 -43.89 -20.20 -14.84
CA LEU A 989 -44.98 -19.35 -14.36
C LEU A 989 -46.34 -20.03 -14.51
N ASP A 990 -46.63 -20.68 -15.64
CA ASP A 990 -47.88 -21.43 -15.80
C ASP A 990 -47.98 -22.61 -14.81
N GLU A 991 -46.87 -23.23 -14.37
CA GLU A 991 -46.87 -24.21 -13.27
C GLU A 991 -47.20 -23.55 -11.91
N GLY A 992 -46.65 -22.37 -11.63
CA GLY A 992 -46.96 -21.57 -10.44
C GLY A 992 -48.44 -21.15 -10.37
N LEU A 993 -48.99 -20.69 -11.49
CA LEU A 993 -50.39 -20.29 -11.65
C LEU A 993 -51.35 -21.50 -11.83
N ALA A 994 -50.83 -22.67 -12.23
CA ALA A 994 -51.56 -23.93 -12.14
C ALA A 994 -51.63 -24.48 -10.71
N SER A 995 -50.84 -23.95 -9.77
CA SER A 995 -50.66 -24.56 -8.45
C SER A 995 -51.99 -24.67 -7.66
N PRO A 996 -52.21 -25.78 -6.92
CA PRO A 996 -53.38 -25.94 -6.06
C PRO A 996 -53.48 -24.92 -4.91
N ARG A 997 -52.40 -24.17 -4.63
CA ARG A 997 -52.39 -23.09 -3.64
C ARG A 997 -52.99 -21.81 -4.23
N TRP A 998 -52.52 -21.40 -5.42
CA TRP A 998 -53.06 -20.23 -6.14
C TRP A 998 -54.52 -20.43 -6.58
N ARG A 999 -54.80 -21.50 -7.34
CA ARG A 999 -56.19 -21.90 -7.68
C ARG A 999 -57.02 -22.26 -6.44
N GLY A 1000 -56.33 -22.52 -5.32
CA GLY A 1000 -56.91 -22.70 -4.01
C GLY A 1000 -57.58 -21.44 -3.45
N LEU A 1001 -57.18 -20.22 -3.86
CA LEU A 1001 -57.71 -18.93 -3.39
C LEU A 1001 -59.08 -18.57 -4.02
N ALA A 1002 -60.06 -19.47 -3.87
CA ALA A 1002 -61.45 -19.18 -4.21
C ALA A 1002 -62.01 -18.10 -3.25
N TRP A 1003 -62.81 -17.17 -3.79
CA TRP A 1003 -63.40 -16.01 -3.10
C TRP A 1003 -63.84 -16.28 -1.64
N TRP A 1004 -64.60 -17.35 -1.41
CA TRP A 1004 -65.17 -17.68 -0.09
C TRP A 1004 -64.13 -18.04 0.99
N LYS A 1005 -62.87 -18.32 0.62
CA LYS A 1005 -61.79 -18.59 1.58
C LYS A 1005 -61.10 -17.32 2.07
N LEU A 1006 -61.19 -16.20 1.34
CA LEU A 1006 -60.52 -14.95 1.71
C LEU A 1006 -60.97 -14.46 3.09
N PHE A 1007 -62.23 -14.69 3.46
CA PHE A 1007 -62.77 -14.43 4.81
C PHE A 1007 -61.95 -15.02 5.97
N TRP A 1008 -61.15 -16.07 5.71
CA TRP A 1008 -60.37 -16.80 6.71
C TRP A 1008 -58.86 -16.83 6.39
N ARG A 1009 -58.47 -16.35 5.21
CA ARG A 1009 -57.15 -16.54 4.58
C ARG A 1009 -56.79 -15.37 3.65
N VAL A 1010 -57.21 -14.15 3.97
CA VAL A 1010 -56.88 -12.98 3.12
C VAL A 1010 -55.37 -12.74 3.06
N ASP A 1011 -54.64 -13.08 4.13
CA ASP A 1011 -53.19 -12.90 4.22
C ASP A 1011 -52.38 -14.05 3.56
N ASP A 1012 -53.04 -15.15 3.16
CA ASP A 1012 -52.40 -16.17 2.30
C ASP A 1012 -52.13 -15.61 0.88
N VAL A 1013 -52.85 -14.56 0.45
CA VAL A 1013 -52.75 -14.01 -0.92
C VAL A 1013 -51.35 -13.45 -1.17
N SER A 1014 -50.88 -12.51 -0.34
CA SER A 1014 -49.54 -11.91 -0.47
C SER A 1014 -48.41 -12.93 -0.33
N MET A 1015 -48.55 -13.91 0.57
CA MET A 1015 -47.59 -15.01 0.71
C MET A 1015 -47.50 -15.85 -0.58
N ILE A 1016 -48.64 -16.24 -1.17
CA ILE A 1016 -48.65 -17.12 -2.35
C ILE A 1016 -48.16 -16.39 -3.61
N THR A 1017 -48.53 -15.12 -3.82
CA THR A 1017 -48.02 -14.35 -4.96
C THR A 1017 -46.52 -14.08 -4.84
N SER A 1018 -46.03 -13.79 -3.63
CA SER A 1018 -44.59 -13.61 -3.38
C SER A 1018 -43.82 -14.92 -3.59
N GLU A 1019 -44.35 -16.06 -3.14
CA GLU A 1019 -43.73 -17.38 -3.36
C GLU A 1019 -43.64 -17.72 -4.86
N ILE A 1020 -44.67 -17.38 -5.66
CA ILE A 1020 -44.67 -17.58 -7.12
C ILE A 1020 -43.62 -16.66 -7.79
N LEU A 1021 -43.59 -15.37 -7.46
CA LEU A 1021 -42.63 -14.41 -8.03
C LEU A 1021 -41.18 -14.73 -7.63
N GLN A 1022 -40.93 -15.26 -6.43
CA GLN A 1022 -39.58 -15.63 -6.00
C GLN A 1022 -39.11 -16.98 -6.55
N ARG A 1023 -40.01 -17.95 -6.75
CA ARG A 1023 -39.63 -19.35 -7.11
C ARG A 1023 -39.88 -19.74 -8.56
N LYS A 1024 -40.71 -19.01 -9.31
CA LYS A 1024 -41.13 -19.38 -10.67
C LYS A 1024 -40.93 -18.28 -11.72
N PHE A 1025 -40.75 -17.02 -11.31
CA PHE A 1025 -40.52 -15.91 -12.24
C PHE A 1025 -39.03 -15.74 -12.59
N LEU A 1026 -38.62 -16.37 -13.70
CA LEU A 1026 -37.30 -16.22 -14.35
C LEU A 1026 -36.02 -16.49 -13.51
N PRO A 1027 -36.00 -17.33 -12.45
CA PRO A 1027 -34.79 -17.54 -11.66
C PRO A 1027 -33.64 -18.19 -12.45
N ARG A 1028 -33.93 -19.02 -13.46
CA ARG A 1028 -32.88 -19.67 -14.27
C ARG A 1028 -32.38 -18.75 -15.38
N ALA A 1029 -33.26 -18.03 -16.07
CA ALA A 1029 -32.89 -17.07 -17.10
C ALA A 1029 -31.87 -16.04 -16.57
N GLU A 1030 -32.09 -15.53 -15.35
CA GLU A 1030 -31.19 -14.63 -14.62
C GLU A 1030 -29.81 -15.24 -14.33
N GLN A 1031 -29.76 -16.46 -13.77
CA GLN A 1031 -28.49 -17.18 -13.56
C GLN A 1031 -27.72 -17.38 -14.87
N GLU A 1032 -28.44 -17.61 -15.97
CA GLU A 1032 -27.83 -17.78 -17.29
C GLU A 1032 -27.39 -16.45 -17.94
N VAL A 1033 -27.97 -15.29 -17.58
CA VAL A 1033 -27.43 -13.95 -17.95
C VAL A 1033 -26.07 -13.73 -17.30
N ILE A 1034 -25.96 -14.02 -16.00
CA ILE A 1034 -24.68 -13.90 -15.27
C ILE A 1034 -23.60 -14.81 -15.90
N TRP A 1035 -24.00 -16.00 -16.35
CA TRP A 1035 -23.12 -16.94 -17.05
C TRP A 1035 -22.73 -16.51 -18.47
N THR A 1036 -23.60 -15.84 -19.24
CA THR A 1036 -23.21 -15.29 -20.55
C THR A 1036 -22.29 -14.07 -20.40
N VAL A 1037 -22.53 -13.22 -19.40
CA VAL A 1037 -21.65 -12.09 -19.05
C VAL A 1037 -20.25 -12.56 -18.67
N GLY A 1038 -20.11 -13.61 -17.85
CA GLY A 1038 -18.80 -14.20 -17.53
C GLY A 1038 -18.04 -14.67 -18.78
N LYS A 1039 -18.75 -15.14 -19.82
CA LYS A 1039 -18.16 -15.47 -21.12
C LYS A 1039 -17.80 -14.25 -21.98
N TYR A 1040 -18.45 -13.11 -21.78
CA TYR A 1040 -18.10 -11.86 -22.46
C TYR A 1040 -16.84 -11.24 -21.85
N GLN A 1041 -16.69 -11.29 -20.52
CA GLN A 1041 -15.45 -10.95 -19.84
C GLN A 1041 -14.31 -11.89 -20.28
N GLN A 1042 -14.53 -13.21 -20.29
CA GLN A 1042 -13.55 -14.18 -20.82
C GLN A 1042 -13.19 -13.94 -22.30
N ALA A 1043 -14.05 -13.28 -23.08
CA ALA A 1043 -13.83 -12.94 -24.48
C ALA A 1043 -13.25 -11.52 -24.71
N GLY A 1044 -12.99 -10.74 -23.65
CA GLY A 1044 -12.49 -9.36 -23.75
C GLY A 1044 -13.50 -8.37 -24.34
N LEU A 1045 -14.80 -8.65 -24.26
CA LEU A 1045 -15.86 -7.78 -24.78
C LEU A 1045 -16.41 -6.79 -23.74
N LEU A 1046 -16.19 -7.07 -22.45
CA LEU A 1046 -16.43 -6.14 -21.36
C LEU A 1046 -15.08 -5.65 -20.86
N GLU A 1047 -14.93 -4.35 -20.68
CA GLU A 1047 -13.73 -3.78 -20.07
C GLU A 1047 -13.69 -4.18 -18.59
N GLU A 1048 -12.53 -4.65 -18.12
CA GLU A 1048 -12.30 -4.72 -16.67
C GLU A 1048 -12.27 -3.28 -16.14
N ALA A 1049 -13.02 -3.02 -15.07
CA ALA A 1049 -13.11 -1.70 -14.46
C ALA A 1049 -11.75 -1.29 -13.87
N SER A 1050 -10.91 -0.66 -14.71
CA SER A 1050 -9.58 -0.20 -14.31
C SER A 1050 -9.72 0.78 -13.15
N SER A 1051 -8.99 0.53 -12.07
CA SER A 1051 -9.08 1.27 -10.81
C SER A 1051 -8.36 2.62 -10.90
N SER A 1052 -8.81 3.46 -11.82
CA SER A 1052 -8.53 4.90 -11.82
C SER A 1052 -9.53 5.60 -10.90
N VAL A 1053 -9.03 6.44 -9.98
CA VAL A 1053 -9.78 6.84 -8.77
C VAL A 1053 -10.63 8.11 -8.97
N ASP A 1054 -10.45 8.83 -10.08
CA ASP A 1054 -10.93 10.21 -10.27
C ASP A 1054 -12.40 10.40 -10.71
N SER A 1055 -13.22 9.34 -10.78
CA SER A 1055 -14.58 9.40 -11.35
C SER A 1055 -15.72 8.91 -10.43
N ALA A 1056 -15.48 8.78 -9.12
CA ALA A 1056 -16.45 8.27 -8.14
C ALA A 1056 -17.62 9.24 -7.80
N LYS A 1057 -18.38 9.71 -8.80
CA LYS A 1057 -19.57 10.57 -8.63
C LYS A 1057 -20.76 10.28 -9.55
N GLU A 1058 -20.94 9.04 -9.97
CA GLU A 1058 -22.23 8.54 -10.46
C GLU A 1058 -22.51 7.14 -9.89
N SER A 1059 -23.79 6.78 -9.76
CA SER A 1059 -24.19 5.54 -9.08
C SER A 1059 -23.78 4.31 -9.91
N ALA A 1060 -22.86 3.50 -9.37
CA ALA A 1060 -22.35 2.32 -10.03
C ALA A 1060 -23.46 1.29 -10.31
N MET A 1061 -24.00 1.31 -11.54
CA MET A 1061 -24.77 0.21 -12.07
C MET A 1061 -23.85 -1.01 -12.22
N PRO A 1062 -24.31 -2.24 -11.92
CA PRO A 1062 -23.50 -3.42 -12.14
C PRO A 1062 -23.22 -3.59 -13.65
N PRO A 1063 -22.05 -4.17 -14.03
CA PRO A 1063 -21.63 -4.30 -15.43
C PRO A 1063 -22.39 -5.40 -16.22
N TRP A 1064 -23.64 -5.68 -15.85
CA TRP A 1064 -24.51 -6.66 -16.50
C TRP A 1064 -25.98 -6.22 -16.54
N PRO A 1065 -26.81 -6.76 -17.47
CA PRO A 1065 -28.22 -6.40 -17.55
C PRO A 1065 -29.01 -6.86 -16.30
N THR A 1066 -29.76 -5.94 -15.66
CA THR A 1066 -30.51 -6.18 -14.41
C THR A 1066 -32.04 -6.19 -14.57
N GLN A 1067 -32.56 -6.09 -15.79
CA GLN A 1067 -34.00 -5.88 -16.05
C GLN A 1067 -34.89 -7.00 -15.48
N ILE A 1068 -34.36 -8.22 -15.27
CA ILE A 1068 -35.08 -9.35 -14.67
C ILE A 1068 -35.23 -9.20 -13.13
N PRO A 1069 -34.15 -9.07 -12.33
CA PRO A 1069 -34.27 -8.80 -10.89
C PRO A 1069 -34.96 -7.47 -10.58
N ASP A 1070 -34.71 -6.41 -11.35
CA ASP A 1070 -35.36 -5.11 -11.17
C ASP A 1070 -36.87 -5.21 -11.39
N LEU A 1071 -37.31 -5.97 -12.40
CA LEU A 1071 -38.73 -6.26 -12.58
C LEU A 1071 -39.29 -7.13 -11.44
N ARG A 1072 -38.56 -8.16 -10.98
CA ARG A 1072 -39.05 -9.02 -9.89
C ARG A 1072 -39.27 -8.21 -8.61
N THR A 1073 -38.38 -7.28 -8.28
CA THR A 1073 -38.54 -6.38 -7.12
C THR A 1073 -39.65 -5.35 -7.34
N LYS A 1074 -39.79 -4.77 -8.55
CA LYS A 1074 -40.94 -3.93 -8.94
C LYS A 1074 -42.28 -4.66 -8.73
N LEU A 1075 -42.43 -5.90 -9.19
CA LEU A 1075 -43.66 -6.68 -9.03
C LEU A 1075 -43.96 -7.00 -7.55
N LEU A 1076 -42.96 -7.44 -6.79
CA LEU A 1076 -43.09 -7.73 -5.36
C LEU A 1076 -43.49 -6.48 -4.52
N THR A 1077 -43.07 -5.29 -4.93
CA THR A 1077 -43.35 -4.03 -4.21
C THR A 1077 -44.63 -3.31 -4.67
N SER A 1078 -45.11 -3.55 -5.91
CA SER A 1078 -46.27 -2.84 -6.47
C SER A 1078 -47.52 -3.70 -6.66
N THR A 1079 -47.42 -4.87 -7.30
CA THR A 1079 -48.61 -5.67 -7.68
C THR A 1079 -49.05 -6.62 -6.57
N VAL A 1080 -48.12 -7.11 -5.75
CA VAL A 1080 -48.46 -7.93 -4.57
C VAL A 1080 -49.24 -7.14 -3.51
N PRO A 1081 -48.83 -5.93 -3.07
CA PRO A 1081 -49.60 -5.17 -2.08
C PRO A 1081 -50.93 -4.63 -2.62
N SER A 1082 -51.03 -4.31 -3.92
CA SER A 1082 -52.28 -3.83 -4.52
C SER A 1082 -53.34 -4.94 -4.59
N LEU A 1083 -52.95 -6.17 -4.97
CA LEU A 1083 -53.84 -7.33 -4.94
C LEU A 1083 -54.26 -7.70 -3.50
N GLN A 1084 -53.36 -7.59 -2.53
CA GLN A 1084 -53.66 -7.78 -1.10
C GLN A 1084 -54.71 -6.77 -0.61
N ALA A 1085 -54.51 -5.48 -0.90
CA ALA A 1085 -55.44 -4.42 -0.52
C ALA A 1085 -56.80 -4.58 -1.20
N LEU A 1086 -56.83 -5.03 -2.46
CA LEU A 1086 -58.06 -5.36 -3.19
C LEU A 1086 -58.79 -6.54 -2.52
N ALA A 1087 -58.09 -7.62 -2.15
CA ALA A 1087 -58.68 -8.77 -1.46
C ALA A 1087 -59.32 -8.36 -0.12
N GLN A 1088 -58.59 -7.60 0.71
CA GLN A 1088 -59.08 -7.07 1.99
C GLN A 1088 -60.30 -6.13 1.80
N SER A 1089 -60.25 -5.25 0.80
CA SER A 1089 -61.34 -4.34 0.44
C SER A 1089 -62.62 -5.08 0.02
N LEU A 1090 -62.51 -6.13 -0.81
CA LEU A 1090 -63.65 -6.95 -1.20
C LEU A 1090 -64.29 -7.67 0.01
N VAL A 1091 -63.48 -8.22 0.92
CA VAL A 1091 -63.97 -8.86 2.15
C VAL A 1091 -64.72 -7.84 3.02
N LEU A 1092 -64.14 -6.68 3.30
CA LEU A 1092 -64.79 -5.62 4.08
C LEU A 1092 -66.10 -5.13 3.43
N PHE A 1093 -66.13 -4.97 2.11
CA PHE A 1093 -67.34 -4.56 1.37
C PHE A 1093 -68.43 -5.63 1.39
N SER A 1094 -68.07 -6.92 1.41
CA SER A 1094 -69.05 -8.01 1.55
C SER A 1094 -69.69 -8.04 2.94
N VAL A 1095 -68.92 -7.73 3.99
CA VAL A 1095 -69.44 -7.59 5.36
C VAL A 1095 -70.38 -6.39 5.44
N SER A 1096 -69.97 -5.21 4.97
CA SER A 1096 -70.79 -3.98 5.07
C SER A 1096 -72.09 -4.05 4.26
N THR A 1097 -72.07 -4.65 3.07
CA THR A 1097 -73.30 -4.86 2.30
C THR A 1097 -74.23 -5.88 2.95
N THR A 1098 -73.68 -6.97 3.51
CA THR A 1098 -74.49 -8.00 4.19
C THR A 1098 -75.09 -7.51 5.51
N THR A 1099 -74.38 -6.66 6.27
CA THR A 1099 -74.96 -6.01 7.47
C THR A 1099 -76.03 -5.00 7.09
N LEU A 1100 -75.85 -4.23 6.00
CA LEU A 1100 -76.85 -3.27 5.53
C LEU A 1100 -78.13 -3.96 5.04
N THR A 1101 -78.03 -5.08 4.29
CA THR A 1101 -79.22 -5.84 3.88
C THR A 1101 -79.90 -6.57 5.03
N SER A 1102 -79.13 -7.02 6.04
CA SER A 1102 -79.68 -7.60 7.27
C SER A 1102 -80.38 -6.54 8.14
N ALA A 1103 -79.82 -5.33 8.25
CA ALA A 1103 -80.46 -4.20 8.93
C ALA A 1103 -81.74 -3.76 8.21
N LEU A 1104 -81.72 -3.71 6.87
CA LEU A 1104 -82.92 -3.43 6.07
C LEU A 1104 -84.01 -4.48 6.28
N SER A 1105 -83.64 -5.78 6.29
CA SER A 1105 -84.55 -6.89 6.62
C SER A 1105 -85.19 -6.75 8.01
N ALA A 1106 -84.40 -6.39 9.03
CA ALA A 1106 -84.91 -6.16 10.38
C ALA A 1106 -85.84 -4.93 10.45
N LEU A 1107 -85.50 -3.86 9.73
CA LEU A 1107 -86.34 -2.66 9.63
C LEU A 1107 -87.66 -2.93 8.89
N THR A 1108 -87.66 -3.70 7.80
CA THR A 1108 -88.91 -4.08 7.11
C THR A 1108 -89.80 -4.97 7.96
N TYR A 1109 -89.22 -5.88 8.74
CA TYR A 1109 -89.97 -6.72 9.69
C TYR A 1109 -90.63 -5.90 10.80
N VAL A 1110 -89.95 -4.87 11.33
CA VAL A 1110 -90.49 -3.97 12.36
C VAL A 1110 -91.48 -2.95 11.80
N ALA A 1111 -91.29 -2.48 10.57
CA ALA A 1111 -92.08 -1.39 9.98
C ALA A 1111 -93.37 -1.83 9.25
N ILE A 1112 -93.51 -3.11 8.88
CA ILE A 1112 -94.63 -3.61 8.08
C ILE A 1112 -95.35 -4.74 8.84
N PRO A 1113 -96.46 -4.46 9.57
CA PRO A 1113 -97.14 -5.44 10.43
C PRO A 1113 -97.73 -6.67 9.71
N SER A 1114 -97.80 -6.65 8.38
CA SER A 1114 -98.28 -7.76 7.54
C SER A 1114 -97.16 -8.58 6.88
N ALA A 1115 -95.89 -8.19 7.04
CA ALA A 1115 -94.77 -8.89 6.42
C ALA A 1115 -94.45 -10.19 7.19
N GLY A 1116 -94.44 -11.32 6.48
CA GLY A 1116 -94.08 -12.60 7.07
C GLY A 1116 -92.59 -12.66 7.43
N VAL A 1117 -92.24 -13.41 8.48
CA VAL A 1117 -90.82 -13.67 8.86
C VAL A 1117 -90.02 -14.19 7.65
N TYR A 1118 -90.65 -15.05 6.84
CA TYR A 1118 -90.08 -15.55 5.58
C TYR A 1118 -89.74 -14.42 4.57
N GLU A 1119 -90.57 -13.39 4.46
CA GLU A 1119 -90.40 -12.28 3.50
C GLU A 1119 -89.30 -11.30 3.93
N SER A 1120 -89.15 -11.06 5.24
CA SER A 1120 -87.96 -10.38 5.77
C SER A 1120 -86.70 -11.22 5.55
N CYS A 1121 -86.73 -12.51 5.87
CA CYS A 1121 -85.55 -13.38 5.74
C CYS A 1121 -85.08 -13.55 4.28
N THR A 1122 -85.99 -13.54 3.28
CA THR A 1122 -85.57 -13.58 1.87
C THR A 1122 -84.85 -12.30 1.44
N LEU A 1123 -85.20 -11.12 1.95
CA LEU A 1123 -84.45 -9.88 1.68
C LEU A 1123 -83.00 -9.98 2.17
N ALA A 1124 -82.77 -10.48 3.39
CA ALA A 1124 -81.42 -10.71 3.91
C ALA A 1124 -80.65 -11.76 3.09
N ALA A 1125 -81.30 -12.89 2.77
CA ALA A 1125 -80.68 -13.98 2.01
C ALA A 1125 -80.31 -13.58 0.56
N VAL A 1126 -81.20 -12.87 -0.14
CA VAL A 1126 -80.94 -12.34 -1.50
C VAL A 1126 -79.83 -11.30 -1.46
N GLY A 1127 -79.81 -10.43 -0.44
CA GLY A 1127 -78.73 -9.46 -0.22
C GLY A 1127 -77.35 -10.11 -0.08
N LEU A 1128 -77.25 -11.15 0.76
CA LEU A 1128 -76.03 -11.94 0.98
C LEU A 1128 -75.59 -12.70 -0.29
N ILE A 1129 -76.52 -13.36 -0.98
CA ILE A 1129 -76.21 -14.10 -2.22
C ILE A 1129 -75.73 -13.13 -3.32
N TYR A 1130 -76.37 -11.97 -3.45
CA TYR A 1130 -75.99 -10.94 -4.41
C TYR A 1130 -74.62 -10.31 -4.09
N SER A 1131 -74.36 -9.96 -2.82
CA SER A 1131 -73.07 -9.39 -2.41
C SER A 1131 -71.90 -10.36 -2.65
N MET A 1132 -72.08 -11.63 -2.28
CA MET A 1132 -71.11 -12.72 -2.50
C MET A 1132 -70.85 -12.98 -3.98
N ARG A 1133 -71.89 -13.14 -4.80
CA ARG A 1133 -71.74 -13.39 -6.25
C ARG A 1133 -71.08 -12.21 -6.97
N ARG A 1134 -71.35 -10.97 -6.53
CA ARG A 1134 -70.73 -9.75 -7.07
C ARG A 1134 -69.26 -9.61 -6.70
N GLN A 1135 -68.88 -9.91 -5.45
CA GLN A 1135 -67.48 -9.86 -5.02
C GLN A 1135 -66.67 -11.02 -5.61
N GLN A 1136 -67.24 -12.23 -5.73
CA GLN A 1136 -66.59 -13.33 -6.43
C GLN A 1136 -66.17 -12.94 -7.85
N LYS A 1137 -67.10 -12.41 -8.67
CA LYS A 1137 -66.76 -11.98 -10.04
C LYS A 1137 -65.68 -10.90 -10.08
N ARG A 1138 -65.59 -10.03 -9.08
CA ARG A 1138 -64.52 -9.02 -8.96
C ARG A 1138 -63.18 -9.64 -8.58
N TRP A 1139 -63.18 -10.62 -7.69
CA TRP A 1139 -61.96 -11.34 -7.30
C TRP A 1139 -61.41 -12.17 -8.46
N ASP A 1140 -62.25 -12.91 -9.17
CA ASP A 1140 -61.82 -13.68 -10.34
C ASP A 1140 -61.22 -12.76 -11.41
N ILE A 1141 -61.87 -11.64 -11.76
CA ILE A 1141 -61.31 -10.64 -12.70
C ILE A 1141 -59.98 -10.05 -12.21
N ALA A 1142 -59.84 -9.73 -10.92
CA ALA A 1142 -58.60 -9.15 -10.38
C ALA A 1142 -57.44 -10.15 -10.36
N ARG A 1143 -57.72 -11.43 -10.08
CA ARG A 1143 -56.75 -12.52 -10.17
C ARG A 1143 -56.29 -12.72 -11.61
N ASP A 1144 -57.24 -12.84 -12.55
CA ASP A 1144 -56.96 -13.14 -13.94
C ASP A 1144 -56.18 -11.97 -14.60
N PHE A 1145 -56.51 -10.72 -14.27
CA PHE A 1145 -55.73 -9.54 -14.67
C PHE A 1145 -54.27 -9.57 -14.16
N TRP A 1146 -54.05 -9.92 -12.89
CA TRP A 1146 -52.70 -10.02 -12.32
C TRP A 1146 -51.88 -11.14 -13.00
N GLU A 1147 -52.52 -12.24 -13.40
CA GLU A 1147 -51.85 -13.27 -14.19
C GLU A 1147 -51.47 -12.82 -15.61
N GLU A 1148 -52.17 -11.84 -16.18
CA GLU A 1148 -51.81 -11.25 -17.48
C GLU A 1148 -50.71 -10.19 -17.31
N GLU A 1149 -50.82 -9.31 -16.30
CA GLU A 1149 -49.84 -8.27 -15.97
C GLU A 1149 -48.43 -8.84 -15.74
N VAL A 1150 -48.30 -9.90 -14.93
CA VAL A 1150 -47.00 -10.57 -14.68
C VAL A 1150 -46.46 -11.26 -15.94
N ARG A 1151 -47.33 -11.77 -16.83
CA ARG A 1151 -46.90 -12.41 -18.10
C ARG A 1151 -46.38 -11.37 -19.11
N GLU A 1152 -47.03 -10.21 -19.26
CA GLU A 1152 -46.60 -9.20 -20.24
C GLU A 1152 -45.36 -8.42 -19.79
N GLU A 1153 -45.31 -7.97 -18.52
CA GLU A 1153 -44.11 -7.32 -17.98
C GLU A 1153 -42.88 -8.25 -18.08
N GLY A 1154 -43.05 -9.54 -17.78
CA GLY A 1154 -42.00 -10.54 -17.93
C GLY A 1154 -41.53 -10.75 -19.37
N ARG A 1155 -42.39 -10.55 -20.38
CA ARG A 1155 -41.99 -10.61 -21.80
C ARG A 1155 -41.17 -9.39 -22.20
N THR A 1156 -41.56 -8.21 -21.74
CA THR A 1156 -40.85 -6.95 -22.00
C THR A 1156 -39.44 -6.98 -21.41
N SER A 1157 -39.29 -7.37 -20.14
CA SER A 1157 -38.00 -7.49 -19.46
C SER A 1157 -37.04 -8.48 -20.15
N LEU A 1158 -37.54 -9.61 -20.66
CA LEU A 1158 -36.73 -10.54 -21.46
C LEU A 1158 -36.23 -9.91 -22.77
N LEU A 1159 -37.08 -9.17 -23.48
CA LEU A 1159 -36.71 -8.50 -24.73
C LEU A 1159 -35.65 -7.42 -24.51
N GLU A 1160 -35.80 -6.60 -23.47
CA GLU A 1160 -34.81 -5.59 -23.07
C GLU A 1160 -33.46 -6.22 -22.71
N THR A 1161 -33.50 -7.35 -21.97
CA THR A 1161 -32.31 -8.13 -21.60
C THR A 1161 -31.62 -8.72 -22.85
N GLU A 1162 -32.37 -9.24 -23.83
CA GLU A 1162 -31.79 -9.76 -25.08
C GLU A 1162 -31.10 -8.65 -25.88
N VAL A 1163 -31.74 -7.47 -26.01
CA VAL A 1163 -31.16 -6.32 -26.71
C VAL A 1163 -29.86 -5.88 -26.06
N ALA A 1164 -29.82 -5.76 -24.72
CA ALA A 1164 -28.60 -5.42 -24.00
C ALA A 1164 -27.47 -6.44 -24.22
N LEU A 1165 -27.77 -7.74 -24.15
CA LEU A 1165 -26.79 -8.80 -24.41
C LEU A 1165 -26.26 -8.80 -25.85
N ARG A 1166 -27.10 -8.50 -26.85
CA ARG A 1166 -26.67 -8.41 -28.26
C ARG A 1166 -25.83 -7.16 -28.53
N ASP A 1167 -26.10 -6.05 -27.86
CA ASP A 1167 -25.32 -4.82 -28.06
C ASP A 1167 -23.89 -4.98 -27.54
N ILE A 1168 -23.71 -5.59 -26.35
CA ILE A 1168 -22.38 -5.94 -25.79
C ILE A 1168 -21.57 -6.81 -26.77
N VAL A 1169 -22.19 -7.81 -27.41
CA VAL A 1169 -21.50 -8.69 -28.38
C VAL A 1169 -21.04 -7.94 -29.65
N ARG A 1170 -21.75 -6.87 -30.04
CA ARG A 1170 -21.47 -6.09 -31.26
C ARG A 1170 -20.50 -4.94 -31.03
N ASN A 1171 -20.62 -4.27 -29.89
CA ASN A 1171 -19.94 -3.01 -29.60
C ASN A 1171 -18.78 -3.18 -28.61
N GLY A 1172 -18.82 -4.23 -27.77
CA GLY A 1172 -17.78 -4.55 -26.79
C GLY A 1172 -16.41 -4.84 -27.40
N GLY A 1173 -15.34 -4.44 -26.69
CA GLY A 1173 -13.94 -4.61 -27.12
C GLY A 1173 -13.60 -3.82 -28.40
N LYS A 1174 -13.98 -2.53 -28.45
CA LYS A 1174 -13.74 -1.61 -29.59
C LYS A 1174 -13.34 -0.18 -29.15
N THR A 1175 -12.60 -0.04 -28.06
CA THR A 1175 -11.94 1.20 -27.65
C THR A 1175 -10.74 1.49 -28.56
N ILE A 1176 -11.02 2.03 -29.76
CA ILE A 1176 -9.99 2.57 -30.67
C ILE A 1176 -9.60 3.97 -30.16
N GLU A 1177 -8.75 4.01 -29.14
CA GLU A 1177 -7.98 5.21 -28.87
C GLU A 1177 -6.80 5.30 -29.85
N GLU A 1178 -6.69 6.42 -30.55
CA GLU A 1178 -5.47 6.78 -31.28
C GLU A 1178 -4.36 7.15 -30.28
N VAL A 1179 -3.75 6.12 -29.68
CA VAL A 1179 -2.56 6.26 -28.81
C VAL A 1179 -1.36 6.68 -29.67
N SER A 1180 -1.36 7.96 -30.03
CA SER A 1180 -0.21 8.66 -30.57
C SER A 1180 0.26 9.66 -29.51
N ASP A 1181 1.35 9.33 -28.80
CA ASP A 1181 2.01 10.31 -27.94
C ASP A 1181 2.76 11.32 -28.80
N THR A 1182 1.97 12.22 -29.40
CA THR A 1182 2.51 13.28 -30.23
C THR A 1182 3.34 14.27 -29.40
N ARG A 1183 3.24 14.28 -28.06
CA ARG A 1183 4.01 15.18 -27.20
C ARG A 1183 5.46 14.72 -27.14
N ALA A 1184 5.72 13.44 -26.83
CA ALA A 1184 7.07 12.88 -26.83
C ALA A 1184 7.76 13.05 -28.19
N ARG A 1185 7.10 12.63 -29.28
CA ARG A 1185 7.62 12.79 -30.65
C ARG A 1185 7.90 14.26 -31.03
N LYS A 1186 7.02 15.20 -30.66
CA LYS A 1186 7.23 16.64 -30.92
C LYS A 1186 8.40 17.22 -30.10
N SER A 1187 8.58 16.80 -28.85
CA SER A 1187 9.72 17.22 -28.00
C SER A 1187 11.05 16.75 -28.60
N VAL A 1188 11.17 15.47 -28.95
CA VAL A 1188 12.40 14.91 -29.55
C VAL A 1188 12.70 15.56 -30.90
N ALA A 1189 11.71 15.71 -31.78
CA ALA A 1189 11.89 16.39 -33.06
C ALA A 1189 12.30 17.87 -32.91
N ARG A 1190 11.77 18.58 -31.90
CA ARG A 1190 12.20 19.95 -31.58
C ARG A 1190 13.64 20.00 -31.07
N ALA A 1191 14.04 19.07 -30.20
CA ALA A 1191 15.42 18.98 -29.72
C ALA A 1191 16.40 18.68 -30.85
N ARG A 1192 16.08 17.73 -31.75
CA ARG A 1192 16.89 17.43 -32.94
C ARG A 1192 17.05 18.66 -33.86
N LYS A 1193 15.96 19.40 -34.13
CA LYS A 1193 16.01 20.65 -34.91
C LYS A 1193 16.88 21.72 -34.22
N ALA A 1194 16.66 21.96 -32.93
CA ALA A 1194 17.40 22.97 -32.16
C ALA A 1194 18.87 22.62 -31.97
N LEU A 1195 19.26 21.34 -32.09
CA LEU A 1195 20.66 20.92 -32.12
C LEU A 1195 21.31 21.31 -33.45
N GLU A 1196 20.71 20.94 -34.59
CA GLU A 1196 21.25 21.27 -35.92
C GLU A 1196 21.39 22.78 -36.15
N GLU A 1197 20.46 23.60 -35.63
CA GLU A 1197 20.55 25.08 -35.69
C GLU A 1197 21.68 25.71 -34.87
N VAL A 1198 22.37 24.93 -34.02
CA VAL A 1198 23.54 25.35 -33.22
C VAL A 1198 24.77 24.47 -33.51
N LYS A 1199 24.66 23.51 -34.44
CA LYS A 1199 25.74 22.63 -34.93
C LYS A 1199 26.43 23.20 -36.18
N ALA A 1200 25.77 24.14 -36.85
CA ALA A 1200 26.23 24.91 -38.02
C ALA A 1200 26.77 26.31 -37.67
#